data_AF-A0A7Y5L5T2-F1
#
_entry.id   AF-A0A7Y5L5T2-F1
#
_cell.length_a   1.000
_cell.length_b   1.000
_cell.length_c   1.000
_cell.angle_alpha   90.00
_cell.angle_beta   90.00
_cell.angle_gamma   90.00
#
_symmetry.space_group_name_H-M   'P 1'
#
loop_
_entity.id
_entity.type
_entity.pdbx_description
1 polymer ?
#
loop_
_entity_poly.entity_id
_entity_poly.type
_entity_poly.pdbx_seq_one_letter_code
_entity_poly.pdbx_strand_id
1 'polypeptide(L)'
;MSQLFFVLLLFLMIASLPLSAQSSREKYLAYITATAEQAWQKHPEIISKWKANVNPSTLWGYNSPAEPIYLADVLGFLFQETQEKIHAERAAQLLAEYGDLRNAYPKDYAKTRAEYVNGIPALANFFFLPPYVRAYQRIRDSGVLTDKIKAKIEAELAHSLDFVFHFPEWGAHNRAMLRAEGLYYGYLAMPQHPHAAKWKQMAETIASDNLKQWEIEDASIYHPVWLLSLFTYAGISGNEQLYDTPFMRYYAEYFKRLFTPAHNIPDFGDANWNPSWDRYIAVFERMASRYRDPELKWIAERMFERMTALYPQKGTGAASTFAFAYQWTDETLAAQQPQSLSQEVVDDVIGKKVVFRNGWEPVSTYLLLNYRDEGESGFVHREFLRNTISVEEEKMHHGHSDENDITLFMSGGSVLLHDGGYRDGLPSGKYGQFRADYFHNRLVARKNKRDVHQSLQEFVRNSGAYRPVRTQKVDFLNLREVDVSRTRLHDDALGYAWDRVITYLKKQNVFIVIDAVEVKQTDYYTFTNFWHTRKIHEKGENFFVTSIDSIGGNALPADQRLMIQFLETRAKTVGTYDETRHYQDEIAIYQTQSSHYRAGDYEVFVTALIPAGNGESPSARLQNLRLIPMPAFPRAIGIEIKNGKEVSVLGVKLDLNLGVVRENIRPRYTWEAGRVPYGDFETDAHFLFATISGNEISYSASEVLKVIYKGKALLEALPNTHGLQLDGAPDRVGFVKWRYWEDSVSIKSR
;
A
#
# COMPACT_ATOMS: atom_id res chain seq x y z
N MET A 1 -3.56 66.73 -17.38
CA MET A 1 -3.40 65.52 -16.55
C MET A 1 -4.31 64.37 -17.05
N SER A 2 -4.34 64.04 -18.35
CA SER A 2 -5.25 62.98 -18.85
C SER A 2 -4.66 62.00 -19.88
N GLN A 3 -3.41 62.16 -20.32
CA GLN A 3 -2.76 61.18 -21.21
C GLN A 3 -1.72 60.30 -20.50
N LEU A 4 -1.05 60.81 -19.45
CA LEU A 4 -0.06 60.02 -18.71
C LEU A 4 -0.68 58.94 -17.81
N PHE A 5 -1.92 59.15 -17.35
CA PHE A 5 -2.63 58.20 -16.48
C PHE A 5 -3.19 57.00 -17.27
N PHE A 6 -3.53 57.19 -18.54
CA PHE A 6 -4.08 56.12 -19.39
C PHE A 6 -2.99 55.15 -19.89
N VAL A 7 -1.77 55.65 -20.12
CA VAL A 7 -0.61 54.81 -20.51
C VAL A 7 -0.09 53.98 -19.34
N LEU A 8 -0.14 54.51 -18.10
CA LEU A 8 0.24 53.75 -16.90
C LEU A 8 -0.77 52.62 -16.58
N LEU A 9 -2.07 52.84 -16.82
CA LEU A 9 -3.11 51.82 -16.64
C LEU A 9 -3.04 50.70 -17.69
N LEU A 10 -2.64 51.01 -18.93
CA LEU A 10 -2.39 49.98 -19.95
C LEU A 10 -1.13 49.16 -19.64
N PHE A 11 -0.08 49.77 -19.09
CA PHE A 11 1.13 49.04 -18.69
C PHE A 11 0.93 48.17 -17.44
N LEU A 12 0.07 48.59 -16.50
CA LEU A 12 -0.30 47.79 -15.33
C LEU A 12 -1.29 46.64 -15.64
N MET A 13 -2.10 46.74 -16.71
CA MET A 13 -2.93 45.63 -17.18
C MET A 13 -2.18 44.63 -18.08
N ILE A 14 -1.05 44.99 -18.68
CA ILE A 14 -0.22 44.07 -19.49
C ILE A 14 0.80 43.30 -18.62
N ALA A 15 1.11 43.78 -17.41
CA ALA A 15 2.02 43.12 -16.47
C ALA A 15 1.34 42.15 -15.48
N SER A 16 0.08 41.79 -15.72
CA SER A 16 -0.67 40.76 -14.98
C SER A 16 -1.33 39.75 -15.92
N LEU A 17 -0.66 39.44 -17.04
CA LEU A 17 -0.84 38.13 -17.63
C LEU A 17 -0.33 37.12 -16.59
N PRO A 18 -1.12 36.13 -16.16
CA PRO A 18 -0.53 35.04 -15.39
C PRO A 18 0.61 34.51 -16.26
N LEU A 19 1.83 34.39 -15.72
CA LEU A 19 2.77 33.42 -16.29
C LEU A 19 1.94 32.14 -16.40
N SER A 20 1.60 31.72 -17.61
CA SER A 20 0.81 30.51 -17.78
C SER A 20 1.60 29.42 -17.08
N ALA A 21 1.04 28.85 -16.02
CA ALA A 21 1.68 27.74 -15.33
C ALA A 21 2.05 26.70 -16.39
N GLN A 22 3.32 26.29 -16.41
CA GLN A 22 3.82 25.34 -17.40
C GLN A 22 2.94 24.09 -17.40
N SER A 23 2.50 23.65 -18.58
CA SER A 23 1.68 22.44 -18.73
C SER A 23 2.42 21.19 -18.24
N SER A 24 1.69 20.12 -17.90
CA SER A 24 2.31 18.86 -17.46
C SER A 24 3.21 18.29 -18.56
N ARG A 25 2.76 18.32 -19.81
CA ARG A 25 3.53 17.97 -20.99
C ARG A 25 4.86 18.73 -21.09
N GLU A 26 4.84 20.05 -20.94
CA GLU A 26 6.07 20.87 -20.99
C GLU A 26 7.01 20.56 -19.81
N LYS A 27 6.47 20.35 -18.60
CA LYS A 27 7.26 19.97 -17.42
C LYS A 27 7.97 18.63 -17.63
N TYR A 28 7.28 17.63 -18.18
CA TYR A 28 7.87 16.33 -18.50
C TYR A 28 8.97 16.47 -19.57
N LEU A 29 8.70 17.17 -20.67
CA LEU A 29 9.69 17.37 -21.73
C LEU A 29 10.94 18.09 -21.24
N ALA A 30 10.78 19.09 -20.36
CA ALA A 30 11.90 19.81 -19.75
C ALA A 30 12.76 18.88 -18.87
N TYR A 31 12.14 17.99 -18.09
CA TYR A 31 12.86 16.99 -17.31
C TYR A 31 13.64 16.04 -18.22
N ILE A 32 12.98 15.49 -19.25
CA ILE A 32 13.55 14.52 -20.20
C ILE A 32 14.77 15.12 -20.91
N THR A 33 14.61 16.30 -21.51
CA THR A 33 15.66 17.00 -22.27
C THR A 33 16.88 17.28 -21.39
N ALA A 34 16.67 17.83 -20.20
CA ALA A 34 17.76 18.13 -19.28
C ALA A 34 18.48 16.86 -18.79
N THR A 35 17.74 15.76 -18.59
CA THR A 35 18.32 14.47 -18.19
C THR A 35 19.18 13.89 -19.30
N ALA A 36 18.71 13.93 -20.55
CA ALA A 36 19.46 13.42 -21.69
C ALA A 36 20.83 14.07 -21.82
N GLU A 37 20.90 15.40 -21.76
CA GLU A 37 22.16 16.12 -21.92
C GLU A 37 23.10 15.87 -20.74
N GLN A 38 22.59 15.92 -19.50
CA GLN A 38 23.40 15.63 -18.31
C GLN A 38 23.96 14.20 -18.34
N ALA A 39 23.12 13.21 -18.68
CA ALA A 39 23.52 11.82 -18.70
C ALA A 39 24.51 11.52 -19.84
N TRP A 40 24.31 12.12 -21.02
CA TRP A 40 25.26 12.00 -22.12
C TRP A 40 26.67 12.46 -21.74
N GLN A 41 26.79 13.58 -21.02
CA GLN A 41 28.07 14.09 -20.54
C GLN A 41 28.73 13.19 -19.49
N LYS A 42 27.94 12.57 -18.60
CA LYS A 42 28.45 11.70 -17.51
C LYS A 42 28.68 10.25 -17.94
N HIS A 43 28.09 9.82 -19.05
CA HIS A 43 28.09 8.44 -19.52
C HIS A 43 29.50 7.80 -19.59
N PRO A 44 30.54 8.46 -20.16
CA PRO A 44 31.88 7.87 -20.22
C PRO A 44 32.49 7.56 -18.84
N GLU A 45 32.26 8.44 -17.86
CA GLU A 45 32.73 8.25 -16.48
C GLU A 45 32.05 7.05 -15.83
N ILE A 46 30.74 6.92 -15.99
CA ILE A 46 29.93 5.85 -15.41
C ILE A 46 30.37 4.49 -15.95
N ILE A 47 30.59 4.38 -17.26
CA ILE A 47 31.10 3.15 -17.87
C ILE A 47 32.51 2.82 -17.39
N SER A 48 33.40 3.81 -17.31
CA SER A 48 34.77 3.61 -16.82
C SER A 48 34.77 3.11 -15.37
N LYS A 49 33.99 3.75 -14.50
CA LYS A 49 33.85 3.38 -13.09
C LYS A 49 33.27 1.98 -12.92
N TRP A 50 32.27 1.61 -13.72
CA TRP A 50 31.71 0.26 -13.69
C TRP A 50 32.71 -0.80 -14.17
N LYS A 51 33.42 -0.56 -15.29
CA LYS A 51 34.46 -1.47 -15.80
C LYS A 51 35.58 -1.72 -14.80
N ALA A 52 35.93 -0.72 -13.99
CA ALA A 52 36.93 -0.86 -12.93
C ALA A 52 36.43 -1.68 -11.73
N ASN A 53 35.11 -1.86 -11.57
CA ASN A 53 34.49 -2.46 -10.39
C ASN A 53 33.41 -3.49 -10.79
N VAL A 54 33.69 -4.30 -11.80
CA VAL A 54 32.75 -5.33 -12.27
C VAL A 54 32.45 -6.29 -11.13
N ASN A 55 31.18 -6.37 -10.75
CA ASN A 55 30.70 -7.29 -9.72
C ASN A 55 29.49 -8.08 -10.26
N PRO A 56 29.66 -9.37 -10.57
CA PRO A 56 28.54 -10.22 -10.96
C PRO A 56 27.46 -10.27 -9.87
N SER A 57 26.19 -10.26 -10.28
CA SER A 57 25.08 -10.51 -9.36
C SER A 57 25.01 -12.01 -9.06
N THR A 58 24.93 -12.38 -7.78
CA THR A 58 24.67 -13.77 -7.38
C THR A 58 23.37 -14.28 -8.02
N LEU A 59 22.33 -13.45 -8.03
CA LEU A 59 21.02 -13.78 -8.57
C LEU A 59 20.99 -13.73 -10.10
N TRP A 60 21.43 -12.62 -10.68
CA TRP A 60 21.24 -12.31 -12.12
C TRP A 60 22.46 -12.61 -13.00
N GLY A 61 23.60 -12.93 -12.41
CA GLY A 61 24.86 -13.14 -13.13
C GLY A 61 25.43 -11.83 -13.69
N TYR A 62 25.33 -11.64 -15.00
CA TYR A 62 25.79 -10.44 -15.69
C TYR A 62 25.02 -9.19 -15.23
N ASN A 63 25.74 -8.18 -14.75
CA ASN A 63 25.17 -7.01 -14.09
C ASN A 63 25.74 -5.71 -14.67
N SER A 64 25.31 -5.38 -15.89
CA SER A 64 25.68 -4.15 -16.60
C SER A 64 24.97 -2.92 -16.03
N PRO A 65 25.54 -1.70 -16.21
CA PRO A 65 24.91 -0.47 -15.78
C PRO A 65 23.62 -0.22 -16.56
N ALA A 66 22.58 0.26 -15.88
CA ALA A 66 21.27 0.51 -16.48
C ALA A 66 21.22 1.82 -17.30
N GLU A 67 22.01 2.82 -16.89
CA GLU A 67 21.95 4.18 -17.46
C GLU A 67 22.05 4.24 -18.98
N PRO A 68 22.98 3.55 -19.66
CA PRO A 68 23.12 3.66 -21.12
C PRO A 68 21.86 3.24 -21.87
N ILE A 69 21.11 2.28 -21.34
CA ILE A 69 19.89 1.76 -21.96
C ILE A 69 18.77 2.78 -21.86
N TYR A 70 18.54 3.30 -20.66
CA TYR A 70 17.52 4.32 -20.46
C TYR A 70 17.88 5.63 -21.17
N LEU A 71 19.16 5.98 -21.26
CA LEU A 71 19.63 7.12 -22.03
C LEU A 71 19.37 6.94 -23.53
N ALA A 72 19.67 5.77 -24.08
CA ALA A 72 19.37 5.46 -25.49
C ALA A 72 17.86 5.56 -25.77
N ASP A 73 17.03 5.08 -24.85
CA ASP A 73 15.57 5.17 -24.98
C ASP A 73 15.06 6.62 -24.94
N VAL A 74 15.58 7.43 -24.02
CA VAL A 74 15.29 8.87 -23.92
C VAL A 74 15.74 9.62 -25.18
N LEU A 75 16.95 9.37 -25.67
CA LEU A 75 17.46 9.99 -26.89
C LEU A 75 16.65 9.56 -28.12
N GLY A 76 16.27 8.29 -28.20
CA GLY A 76 15.35 7.81 -29.23
C GLY A 76 14.02 8.54 -29.18
N PHE A 77 13.46 8.78 -27.99
CA PHE A 77 12.23 9.57 -27.83
C PHE A 77 12.43 11.02 -28.31
N LEU A 78 13.50 11.69 -27.86
CA LEU A 78 13.79 13.07 -28.29
C LEU A 78 13.96 13.15 -29.81
N PHE A 79 14.61 12.17 -30.44
CA PHE A 79 14.68 12.11 -31.90
C PHE A 79 13.30 12.02 -32.56
N GLN A 80 12.37 11.22 -32.03
CA GLN A 80 11.00 11.15 -32.57
C GLN A 80 10.29 12.51 -32.47
N GLU A 81 10.44 13.20 -31.35
CA GLU A 81 9.77 14.49 -31.11
C GLU A 81 10.41 15.66 -31.87
N THR A 82 11.74 15.70 -32.01
CA THR A 82 12.46 16.86 -32.59
C THR A 82 13.00 16.64 -33.99
N GLN A 83 13.16 15.39 -34.41
CA GLN A 83 13.84 14.97 -35.65
C GLN A 83 15.33 15.39 -35.72
N GLU A 84 15.93 15.81 -34.61
CA GLU A 84 17.35 16.17 -34.55
C GLU A 84 18.24 14.93 -34.59
N LYS A 85 19.01 14.78 -35.67
CA LYS A 85 19.86 13.60 -35.93
C LYS A 85 20.85 13.27 -34.81
N ILE A 86 21.33 14.28 -34.09
CA ILE A 86 22.29 14.09 -33.00
C ILE A 86 21.76 13.13 -31.93
N HIS A 87 20.46 13.16 -31.64
CA HIS A 87 19.86 12.24 -30.67
C HIS A 87 19.88 10.80 -31.18
N ALA A 88 19.57 10.58 -32.46
CA ALA A 88 19.63 9.26 -33.08
C ALA A 88 21.07 8.73 -33.18
N GLU A 89 22.04 9.58 -33.51
CA GLU A 89 23.47 9.22 -33.55
C GLU A 89 23.97 8.76 -32.17
N ARG A 90 23.66 9.53 -31.12
CA ARG A 90 24.01 9.20 -29.73
C ARG A 90 23.34 7.92 -29.26
N ALA A 91 22.04 7.74 -29.55
CA ALA A 91 21.32 6.51 -29.22
C ALA A 91 21.90 5.29 -29.94
N ALA A 92 22.21 5.42 -31.24
CA ALA A 92 22.84 4.36 -32.03
C ALA A 92 24.18 3.93 -31.43
N GLN A 93 25.01 4.90 -31.00
CA GLN A 93 26.27 4.62 -30.33
C GLN A 93 26.07 3.79 -29.06
N LEU A 94 25.19 4.24 -28.15
CA LEU A 94 24.92 3.55 -26.89
C LEU A 94 24.45 2.11 -27.13
N LEU A 95 23.50 1.90 -28.04
CA LEU A 95 22.97 0.57 -28.35
C LEU A 95 24.07 -0.35 -28.92
N ALA A 96 24.85 0.16 -29.87
CA ALA A 96 25.89 -0.61 -30.53
C ALA A 96 27.05 -0.98 -29.59
N GLU A 97 27.40 -0.12 -28.64
CA GLU A 97 28.51 -0.35 -27.70
C GLU A 97 28.10 -1.15 -26.46
N TYR A 98 26.81 -1.18 -26.10
CA TYR A 98 26.36 -1.80 -24.85
C TYR A 98 26.73 -3.27 -24.73
N GLY A 99 26.58 -4.04 -25.81
CA GLY A 99 26.96 -5.46 -25.83
C GLY A 99 28.43 -5.68 -25.47
N ASP A 100 29.33 -4.75 -25.82
CA ASP A 100 30.76 -4.87 -25.58
C ASP A 100 31.12 -4.79 -24.09
N LEU A 101 30.19 -4.34 -23.22
CA LEU A 101 30.41 -4.27 -21.77
C LEU A 101 30.68 -5.65 -21.16
N ARG A 102 30.16 -6.73 -21.74
CA ARG A 102 30.46 -8.10 -21.28
C ARG A 102 31.94 -8.47 -21.40
N ASN A 103 32.72 -7.77 -22.24
CA ASN A 103 34.15 -7.98 -22.37
C ASN A 103 34.93 -7.59 -21.10
N ALA A 104 34.29 -6.86 -20.16
CA ALA A 104 34.87 -6.58 -18.86
C ALA A 104 34.83 -7.78 -17.89
N TYR A 105 34.09 -8.84 -18.24
CA TYR A 105 34.04 -10.08 -17.46
C TYR A 105 35.15 -11.06 -17.92
N PRO A 106 35.61 -11.98 -17.04
CA PRO A 106 36.51 -13.06 -17.42
C PRO A 106 35.96 -13.90 -18.57
N LYS A 107 36.84 -14.35 -19.49
CA LYS A 107 36.43 -15.12 -20.68
C LYS A 107 35.71 -16.44 -20.35
N ASP A 108 36.01 -17.03 -19.21
CA ASP A 108 35.42 -18.27 -18.71
C ASP A 108 34.19 -18.03 -17.82
N TYR A 109 33.81 -16.78 -17.56
CA TYR A 109 32.63 -16.47 -16.74
C TYR A 109 31.34 -17.08 -17.30
N ALA A 110 31.20 -17.17 -18.63
CA ALA A 110 30.05 -17.83 -19.27
C ALA A 110 29.90 -19.31 -18.85
N LYS A 111 30.96 -19.98 -18.40
CA LYS A 111 30.91 -21.37 -17.93
C LYS A 111 30.39 -21.52 -16.51
N THR A 112 30.26 -20.41 -15.78
CA THR A 112 29.79 -20.43 -14.38
C THR A 112 28.29 -20.60 -14.24
N ARG A 113 27.53 -20.47 -15.35
CA ARG A 113 26.07 -20.49 -15.36
C ARG A 113 25.56 -21.29 -16.56
N ALA A 114 24.52 -22.10 -16.35
CA ALA A 114 24.02 -23.02 -17.38
C ALA A 114 23.30 -22.29 -18.52
N GLU A 115 22.62 -21.19 -18.21
CA GLU A 115 21.89 -20.35 -19.16
C GLU A 115 22.80 -19.54 -20.09
N TYR A 116 24.12 -19.51 -19.84
CA TYR A 116 25.11 -18.86 -20.71
C TYR A 116 25.78 -19.83 -21.70
N VAL A 117 25.14 -20.98 -21.99
CA VAL A 117 25.64 -21.95 -22.98
C VAL A 117 25.88 -21.34 -24.36
N ASN A 118 25.12 -20.31 -24.72
CA ASN A 118 25.25 -19.55 -25.97
C ASN A 118 26.06 -18.25 -25.82
N GLY A 119 26.71 -18.06 -24.67
CA GLY A 119 27.41 -16.84 -24.28
C GLY A 119 26.60 -15.96 -23.32
N ILE A 120 27.22 -14.87 -22.87
CA ILE A 120 26.58 -13.89 -21.98
C ILE A 120 25.72 -12.96 -22.85
N PRO A 121 24.39 -12.87 -22.65
CA PRO A 121 23.53 -11.95 -23.39
C PRO A 121 23.82 -10.50 -22.99
N ALA A 122 23.67 -9.57 -23.93
CA ALA A 122 23.82 -8.14 -23.64
C ALA A 122 22.76 -7.62 -22.65
N LEU A 123 21.55 -8.19 -22.68
CA LEU A 123 20.41 -7.76 -21.86
C LEU A 123 19.90 -8.90 -20.97
N ALA A 124 20.74 -9.36 -20.03
CA ALA A 124 20.36 -10.40 -19.07
C ALA A 124 19.25 -9.94 -18.08
N ASN A 125 19.20 -8.64 -17.80
CA ASN A 125 18.22 -8.05 -16.89
C ASN A 125 16.93 -7.69 -17.65
N PHE A 126 15.81 -8.26 -17.22
CA PHE A 126 14.50 -8.07 -17.87
C PHE A 126 14.00 -6.62 -17.84
N PHE A 127 14.48 -5.76 -16.94
CA PHE A 127 14.19 -4.31 -16.97
C PHE A 127 14.80 -3.59 -18.17
N PHE A 128 15.86 -4.14 -18.79
CA PHE A 128 16.60 -3.47 -19.86
C PHE A 128 16.08 -3.82 -21.25
N LEU A 129 15.42 -4.97 -21.40
CA LEU A 129 14.99 -5.46 -22.70
C LEU A 129 13.95 -4.53 -23.36
N PRO A 130 12.82 -4.15 -22.72
CA PRO A 130 11.87 -3.22 -23.33
C PRO A 130 12.47 -1.86 -23.75
N PRO A 131 13.18 -1.10 -22.87
CA PRO A 131 13.73 0.20 -23.27
C PRO A 131 14.81 0.10 -24.35
N TYR A 132 15.63 -0.96 -24.37
CA TYR A 132 16.62 -1.15 -25.44
C TYR A 132 15.93 -1.31 -26.80
N VAL A 133 14.96 -2.24 -26.90
CA VAL A 133 14.30 -2.53 -28.17
C VAL A 133 13.51 -1.33 -28.65
N ARG A 134 12.83 -0.63 -27.72
CA ARG A 134 12.10 0.61 -28.02
C ARG A 134 13.04 1.68 -28.56
N ALA A 135 14.18 1.93 -27.92
CA ALA A 135 15.20 2.86 -28.41
C ALA A 135 15.60 2.55 -29.86
N TYR A 136 15.87 1.27 -30.17
CA TYR A 136 16.20 0.84 -31.53
C TYR A 136 15.07 1.13 -32.51
N GLN A 137 13.82 0.77 -32.18
CA GLN A 137 12.67 1.05 -33.04
C GLN A 137 12.50 2.55 -33.34
N ARG A 138 12.76 3.42 -32.36
CA ARG A 138 12.64 4.87 -32.53
C ARG A 138 13.66 5.44 -33.52
N ILE A 139 14.83 4.82 -33.66
CA ILE A 139 15.93 5.34 -34.49
C ILE A 139 16.22 4.52 -35.75
N ARG A 140 15.61 3.33 -35.93
CA ARG A 140 15.99 2.39 -37.00
C ARG A 140 15.88 2.97 -38.41
N ASP A 141 14.95 3.90 -38.60
CA ASP A 141 14.65 4.55 -39.88
C ASP A 141 15.18 6.00 -39.94
N SER A 142 16.04 6.40 -38.99
CA SER A 142 16.60 7.76 -38.90
C SER A 142 17.63 8.11 -39.99
N GLY A 143 18.13 7.12 -40.72
CA GLY A 143 19.21 7.26 -41.70
C GLY A 143 20.62 7.41 -41.11
N VAL A 144 20.79 7.31 -39.78
CA VAL A 144 22.11 7.39 -39.11
C VAL A 144 22.78 6.02 -38.92
N LEU A 145 22.01 4.93 -39.02
CA LEU A 145 22.51 3.57 -38.86
C LEU A 145 23.16 3.07 -40.15
N THR A 146 24.44 2.73 -40.07
CA THR A 146 25.08 1.92 -41.12
C THR A 146 24.63 0.46 -41.01
N ASP A 147 24.71 -0.29 -42.10
CA ASP A 147 24.37 -1.73 -42.12
C ASP A 147 25.14 -2.51 -41.05
N LYS A 148 26.41 -2.14 -40.81
CA LYS A 148 27.24 -2.77 -39.77
C LYS A 148 26.73 -2.49 -38.36
N ILE A 149 26.36 -1.24 -38.05
CA ILE A 149 25.84 -0.87 -36.73
C ILE A 149 24.48 -1.55 -36.52
N LYS A 150 23.61 -1.50 -37.53
CA LYS A 150 22.29 -2.14 -37.50
C LYS A 150 22.42 -3.64 -37.24
N ALA A 151 23.24 -4.34 -38.02
CA ALA A 151 23.46 -5.78 -37.86
C ALA A 151 24.02 -6.13 -36.47
N LYS A 152 24.89 -5.28 -35.90
CA LYS A 152 25.40 -5.49 -34.53
C LYS A 152 24.27 -5.39 -33.50
N ILE A 153 23.49 -4.30 -33.53
CA ILE A 153 22.37 -4.09 -32.59
C ILE A 153 21.34 -5.23 -32.69
N GLU A 154 20.97 -5.62 -33.91
CA GLU A 154 20.00 -6.70 -34.15
C GLU A 154 20.52 -8.07 -33.66
N ALA A 155 21.81 -8.37 -33.83
CA ALA A 155 22.40 -9.59 -33.30
C ALA A 155 22.39 -9.66 -31.77
N GLU A 156 22.73 -8.55 -31.09
CA GLU A 156 22.68 -8.46 -29.62
C GLU A 156 21.25 -8.58 -29.06
N LEU A 157 20.30 -7.97 -29.77
CA LEU A 157 18.88 -8.09 -29.47
C LEU A 157 18.39 -9.53 -29.63
N ALA A 158 18.66 -10.16 -30.76
CA ALA A 158 18.24 -11.53 -31.03
C ALA A 158 18.76 -12.51 -29.98
N HIS A 159 20.05 -12.39 -29.61
CA HIS A 159 20.64 -13.21 -28.56
C HIS A 159 19.95 -13.01 -27.20
N SER A 160 19.61 -11.76 -26.85
CA SER A 160 18.97 -11.45 -25.57
C SER A 160 17.48 -11.84 -25.54
N LEU A 161 16.78 -11.79 -26.67
CA LEU A 161 15.40 -12.28 -26.82
C LEU A 161 15.35 -13.80 -26.70
N ASP A 162 16.29 -14.51 -27.34
CA ASP A 162 16.41 -15.97 -27.24
C ASP A 162 16.79 -16.40 -25.81
N PHE A 163 17.58 -15.59 -25.08
CA PHE A 163 17.95 -15.87 -23.70
C PHE A 163 16.74 -16.01 -22.75
N VAL A 164 15.64 -15.30 -23.02
CA VAL A 164 14.41 -15.39 -22.22
C VAL A 164 13.85 -16.82 -22.19
N PHE A 165 14.10 -17.64 -23.21
CA PHE A 165 13.58 -19.02 -23.28
C PHE A 165 14.23 -19.98 -22.29
N HIS A 166 15.38 -19.62 -21.68
CA HIS A 166 15.95 -20.38 -20.58
C HIS A 166 15.11 -20.30 -19.31
N PHE A 167 14.47 -19.15 -19.08
CA PHE A 167 13.57 -18.94 -17.95
C PHE A 167 12.51 -17.88 -18.30
N PRO A 168 11.44 -18.30 -19.02
CA PRO A 168 10.43 -17.37 -19.50
C PRO A 168 9.67 -16.72 -18.34
N GLU A 169 9.38 -17.48 -17.28
CA GLU A 169 8.55 -17.06 -16.13
C GLU A 169 7.17 -16.53 -16.52
N TRP A 170 6.12 -16.95 -15.82
CA TRP A 170 4.74 -16.63 -16.22
C TRP A 170 3.83 -16.46 -15.01
N GLY A 171 2.68 -15.84 -15.25
CA GLY A 171 1.74 -15.38 -14.23
C GLY A 171 1.56 -13.87 -14.20
N ALA A 172 0.55 -13.42 -13.45
CA ALA A 172 0.16 -12.02 -13.33
C ALA A 172 1.06 -11.23 -12.35
N HIS A 173 2.29 -10.93 -12.78
CA HIS A 173 3.30 -10.22 -11.98
C HIS A 173 4.32 -9.49 -12.86
N ASN A 174 5.08 -8.55 -12.29
CA ASN A 174 5.90 -7.60 -13.05
C ASN A 174 6.95 -8.27 -13.95
N ARG A 175 7.63 -9.32 -13.44
CA ARG A 175 8.73 -9.98 -14.16
C ARG A 175 8.25 -10.71 -15.41
N ALA A 176 7.07 -11.31 -15.34
CA ALA A 176 6.43 -11.95 -16.48
C ALA A 176 6.03 -10.88 -17.52
N MET A 177 5.36 -9.81 -17.09
CA MET A 177 4.87 -8.79 -18.01
C MET A 177 6.00 -8.04 -18.74
N LEU A 178 7.09 -7.69 -18.04
CA LEU A 178 8.27 -7.07 -18.65
C LEU A 178 8.90 -7.93 -19.76
N ARG A 179 8.93 -9.25 -19.57
CA ARG A 179 9.42 -10.18 -20.60
C ARG A 179 8.47 -10.26 -21.79
N ALA A 180 7.17 -10.31 -21.54
CA ALA A 180 6.17 -10.29 -22.61
C ALA A 180 6.27 -9.01 -23.46
N GLU A 181 6.38 -7.85 -22.80
CA GLU A 181 6.63 -6.55 -23.44
C GLU A 181 7.91 -6.58 -24.28
N GLY A 182 9.04 -6.99 -23.69
CA GLY A 182 10.33 -7.03 -24.38
C GLY A 182 10.33 -7.94 -25.61
N LEU A 183 9.75 -9.14 -25.49
CA LEU A 183 9.62 -10.10 -26.60
C LEU A 183 8.74 -9.56 -27.73
N TYR A 184 7.63 -8.90 -27.40
CA TYR A 184 6.73 -8.34 -28.41
C TYR A 184 7.36 -7.16 -29.16
N TYR A 185 8.04 -6.26 -28.44
CA TYR A 185 8.87 -5.24 -29.08
C TYR A 185 9.94 -5.87 -29.99
N GLY A 186 10.58 -6.96 -29.55
CA GLY A 186 11.58 -7.69 -30.35
C GLY A 186 11.01 -8.20 -31.68
N TYR A 187 9.83 -8.81 -31.63
CA TYR A 187 9.08 -9.22 -32.82
C TYR A 187 8.80 -8.04 -33.77
N LEU A 188 8.31 -6.90 -33.25
CA LEU A 188 8.02 -5.71 -34.05
C LEU A 188 9.30 -5.03 -34.62
N ALA A 189 10.41 -5.13 -33.89
CA ALA A 189 11.68 -4.56 -34.29
C ALA A 189 12.33 -5.35 -35.43
N MET A 190 12.21 -6.69 -35.41
CA MET A 190 12.87 -7.60 -36.36
C MET A 190 11.89 -8.65 -36.92
N PRO A 191 10.83 -8.23 -37.65
CA PRO A 191 9.75 -9.14 -38.07
C PRO A 191 10.20 -10.22 -39.06
N GLN A 192 11.31 -10.01 -39.76
CA GLN A 192 11.89 -10.95 -40.72
C GLN A 192 12.94 -11.88 -40.11
N HIS A 193 13.25 -11.74 -38.82
CA HIS A 193 14.20 -12.63 -38.16
C HIS A 193 13.63 -14.06 -38.08
N PRO A 194 14.42 -15.13 -38.30
CA PRO A 194 13.93 -16.50 -38.28
C PRO A 194 13.20 -16.91 -36.98
N HIS A 195 13.52 -16.27 -35.86
CA HIS A 195 12.88 -16.52 -34.55
C HIS A 195 11.73 -15.57 -34.20
N ALA A 196 11.42 -14.57 -35.05
CA ALA A 196 10.44 -13.53 -34.73
C ALA A 196 9.05 -14.10 -34.36
N ALA A 197 8.60 -15.13 -35.08
CA ALA A 197 7.34 -15.81 -34.78
C ALA A 197 7.34 -16.49 -33.39
N LYS A 198 8.48 -17.08 -32.99
CA LYS A 198 8.62 -17.70 -31.65
C LYS A 198 8.59 -16.64 -30.55
N TRP A 199 9.28 -15.51 -30.75
CA TRP A 199 9.26 -14.40 -29.79
C TRP A 199 7.84 -13.86 -29.58
N LYS A 200 7.10 -13.64 -30.68
CA LYS A 200 5.70 -13.23 -30.62
C LYS A 200 4.84 -14.23 -29.86
N GLN A 201 4.96 -15.52 -30.17
CA GLN A 201 4.19 -16.57 -29.51
C GLN A 201 4.45 -16.61 -28.00
N MET A 202 5.73 -16.54 -27.58
CA MET A 202 6.09 -16.50 -26.16
C MET A 202 5.57 -15.23 -25.48
N ALA A 203 5.70 -14.07 -26.14
CA ALA A 203 5.15 -12.81 -25.62
C ALA A 203 3.64 -12.90 -25.37
N GLU A 204 2.88 -13.41 -26.34
CA GLU A 204 1.43 -13.58 -26.24
C GLU A 204 1.04 -14.60 -25.17
N THR A 205 1.84 -15.67 -25.02
CA THR A 205 1.62 -16.69 -23.99
C THR A 205 1.74 -16.08 -22.59
N ILE A 206 2.85 -15.40 -22.30
CA ILE A 206 3.09 -14.77 -20.99
C ILE A 206 2.12 -13.61 -20.73
N ALA A 207 1.84 -12.77 -21.74
CA ALA A 207 0.89 -11.66 -21.60
C ALA A 207 -0.54 -12.15 -21.32
N SER A 208 -0.93 -13.33 -21.81
CA SER A 208 -2.30 -13.82 -21.66
C SER A 208 -2.74 -13.99 -20.21
N ASP A 209 -1.82 -14.36 -19.30
CA ASP A 209 -2.07 -14.44 -17.86
C ASP A 209 -2.27 -13.05 -17.24
N ASN A 210 -1.51 -12.06 -17.71
CA ASN A 210 -1.49 -10.70 -17.18
C ASN A 210 -2.69 -9.86 -17.65
N LEU A 211 -3.20 -10.11 -18.86
CA LEU A 211 -4.30 -9.36 -19.46
C LEU A 211 -5.69 -9.77 -18.92
N LYS A 212 -5.77 -10.76 -18.04
CA LYS A 212 -7.05 -11.39 -17.64
C LYS A 212 -7.17 -11.66 -16.14
N GLN A 213 -6.15 -11.32 -15.34
CA GLN A 213 -6.07 -11.71 -13.94
C GLN A 213 -5.60 -10.55 -13.07
N TRP A 214 -5.89 -10.65 -11.78
CA TRP A 214 -5.36 -9.75 -10.75
C TRP A 214 -3.87 -10.02 -10.54
N GLU A 215 -3.13 -8.95 -10.29
CA GLU A 215 -1.73 -9.03 -9.90
C GLU A 215 -1.57 -9.69 -8.51
N ILE A 216 -0.53 -10.52 -8.38
CA ILE A 216 -0.35 -11.41 -7.23
C ILE A 216 0.67 -10.92 -6.20
N GLU A 217 1.33 -9.78 -6.39
CA GLU A 217 2.55 -9.41 -5.67
C GLU A 217 2.30 -8.62 -4.36
N ASP A 218 1.08 -8.12 -4.14
CA ASP A 218 0.69 -7.32 -2.95
C ASP A 218 1.77 -6.33 -2.46
N ALA A 219 2.48 -5.71 -3.41
CA ALA A 219 3.64 -4.88 -3.11
C ALA A 219 3.60 -3.58 -3.92
N SER A 220 3.53 -2.45 -3.22
CA SER A 220 3.23 -1.17 -3.87
C SER A 220 4.34 -0.67 -4.80
N ILE A 221 5.58 -1.18 -4.69
CA ILE A 221 6.67 -0.84 -5.61
C ILE A 221 6.57 -1.54 -6.98
N TYR A 222 5.94 -2.73 -7.02
CA TYR A 222 5.91 -3.61 -8.19
C TYR A 222 4.66 -3.45 -9.05
N HIS A 223 3.53 -3.10 -8.43
CA HIS A 223 2.30 -2.76 -9.17
C HIS A 223 2.51 -1.76 -10.33
N PRO A 224 3.22 -0.63 -10.18
CA PRO A 224 3.39 0.31 -11.29
C PRO A 224 4.41 -0.20 -12.32
N VAL A 225 5.29 -1.14 -11.98
CA VAL A 225 6.13 -1.83 -12.97
C VAL A 225 5.26 -2.70 -13.87
N TRP A 226 4.38 -3.49 -13.26
CA TRP A 226 3.43 -4.34 -13.95
C TRP A 226 2.44 -3.52 -14.81
N LEU A 227 1.77 -2.52 -14.22
CA LEU A 227 0.80 -1.67 -14.92
C LEU A 227 1.42 -0.92 -16.11
N LEU A 228 2.61 -0.33 -15.93
CA LEU A 228 3.28 0.38 -17.02
C LEU A 228 3.57 -0.56 -18.19
N SER A 229 4.13 -1.74 -17.92
CA SER A 229 4.44 -2.76 -18.93
C SER A 229 3.17 -3.30 -19.62
N LEU A 230 2.07 -3.43 -18.86
CA LEU A 230 0.77 -3.83 -19.39
C LEU A 230 0.21 -2.78 -20.36
N PHE A 231 0.33 -1.49 -20.03
CA PHE A 231 -0.14 -0.38 -20.87
C PHE A 231 0.68 -0.24 -22.15
N THR A 232 2.00 -0.33 -22.06
CA THR A 232 2.86 -0.28 -23.23
C THR A 232 2.62 -1.48 -24.14
N TYR A 233 2.50 -2.69 -23.58
CA TYR A 233 2.15 -3.90 -24.32
C TYR A 233 0.80 -3.77 -25.03
N ALA A 234 -0.23 -3.28 -24.33
CA ALA A 234 -1.55 -3.09 -24.92
C ALA A 234 -1.51 -2.14 -26.13
N GLY A 235 -0.77 -1.03 -26.01
CA GLY A 235 -0.61 -0.08 -27.11
C GLY A 235 0.09 -0.69 -28.33
N ILE A 236 1.18 -1.45 -28.15
CA ILE A 236 1.94 -2.02 -29.27
C ILE A 236 1.31 -3.28 -29.87
N SER A 237 0.51 -4.02 -29.10
CA SER A 237 -0.22 -5.20 -29.57
C SER A 237 -1.60 -4.87 -30.13
N GLY A 238 -2.09 -3.63 -29.93
CA GLY A 238 -3.44 -3.21 -30.31
C GLY A 238 -4.53 -3.71 -29.35
N ASN A 239 -4.17 -4.18 -28.15
CA ASN A 239 -5.11 -4.70 -27.15
C ASN A 239 -5.72 -3.58 -26.29
N GLU A 240 -6.33 -2.59 -26.93
CA GLU A 240 -6.97 -1.45 -26.26
C GLU A 240 -8.18 -1.85 -25.38
N GLN A 241 -8.75 -3.05 -25.60
CA GLN A 241 -9.83 -3.61 -24.80
C GLN A 241 -9.42 -3.83 -23.34
N LEU A 242 -8.12 -3.92 -23.04
CA LEU A 242 -7.58 -3.97 -21.68
C LEU A 242 -8.24 -2.92 -20.78
N TYR A 243 -8.34 -1.68 -21.25
CA TYR A 243 -8.86 -0.55 -20.48
C TYR A 243 -10.38 -0.64 -20.20
N ASP A 244 -11.10 -1.46 -20.95
CA ASP A 244 -12.54 -1.64 -20.75
C ASP A 244 -12.84 -2.74 -19.72
N THR A 245 -11.81 -3.45 -19.25
CA THR A 245 -11.97 -4.54 -18.28
C THR A 245 -12.24 -4.03 -16.87
N PRO A 246 -12.99 -4.79 -16.04
CA PRO A 246 -13.23 -4.42 -14.64
C PRO A 246 -11.95 -4.27 -13.82
N PHE A 247 -10.93 -5.12 -14.07
CA PHE A 247 -9.70 -5.10 -13.28
C PHE A 247 -8.82 -3.86 -13.56
N MET A 248 -8.85 -3.32 -14.78
CA MET A 248 -8.14 -2.06 -15.05
C MET A 248 -8.81 -0.85 -14.44
N ARG A 249 -10.15 -0.80 -14.41
CA ARG A 249 -10.87 0.24 -13.66
C ARG A 249 -10.64 0.10 -12.16
N TYR A 250 -10.56 -1.14 -11.67
CA TYR A 250 -10.23 -1.43 -10.28
C TYR A 250 -8.89 -0.82 -9.88
N TYR A 251 -7.79 -1.05 -10.62
CA TYR A 251 -6.48 -0.51 -10.22
C TYR A 251 -6.42 1.02 -10.26
N ALA A 252 -7.17 1.65 -11.17
CA ALA A 252 -7.31 3.11 -11.18
C ALA A 252 -7.96 3.63 -9.90
N GLU A 253 -9.09 3.05 -9.49
CA GLU A 253 -9.78 3.41 -8.25
C GLU A 253 -8.97 3.02 -7.00
N TYR A 254 -8.30 1.87 -7.02
CA TYR A 254 -7.50 1.35 -5.91
C TYR A 254 -6.37 2.31 -5.55
N PHE A 255 -5.53 2.67 -6.51
CA PHE A 255 -4.40 3.56 -6.24
C PHE A 255 -4.82 5.02 -6.01
N LYS A 256 -5.91 5.48 -6.66
CA LYS A 256 -6.51 6.78 -6.34
C LYS A 256 -6.85 6.88 -4.86
N ARG A 257 -7.55 5.86 -4.33
CA ARG A 257 -8.01 5.84 -2.93
C ARG A 257 -6.91 5.58 -1.91
N LEU A 258 -5.73 5.12 -2.33
CA LEU A 258 -4.55 4.96 -1.47
C LEU A 258 -3.64 6.19 -1.42
N PHE A 259 -3.82 7.15 -2.33
CA PHE A 259 -2.95 8.32 -2.38
C PHE A 259 -3.05 9.15 -1.10
N THR A 260 -1.88 9.53 -0.58
CA THR A 260 -1.71 10.08 0.76
C THR A 260 -1.63 11.62 0.75
N PRO A 261 -1.81 12.28 1.91
CA PRO A 261 -1.44 13.69 2.12
C PRO A 261 0.02 14.02 1.78
N ALA A 262 0.91 13.02 1.84
CA ALA A 262 2.28 13.14 1.40
C ALA A 262 2.41 13.04 -0.14
N HIS A 263 1.35 13.11 -0.93
CA HIS A 263 1.44 13.00 -2.39
C HIS A 263 2.27 11.78 -2.87
N ASN A 264 2.15 10.66 -2.17
CA ASN A 264 2.78 9.39 -2.53
C ASN A 264 1.77 8.24 -2.37
N ILE A 265 2.17 7.05 -2.82
CA ILE A 265 1.48 5.79 -2.49
C ILE A 265 2.17 5.20 -1.26
N PRO A 266 1.41 4.69 -0.26
CA PRO A 266 2.00 4.04 0.90
C PRO A 266 2.83 2.82 0.50
N ASP A 267 3.89 2.56 1.26
CA ASP A 267 4.60 1.28 1.21
C ASP A 267 3.76 0.19 1.88
N PHE A 268 3.69 -0.97 1.23
CA PHE A 268 3.18 -2.24 1.77
C PHE A 268 3.76 -3.36 0.91
N GLY A 269 3.90 -4.55 1.49
CA GLY A 269 4.70 -5.62 0.89
C GLY A 269 6.15 -5.15 0.67
N ASP A 270 6.84 -5.76 -0.28
CA ASP A 270 8.19 -5.32 -0.67
C ASP A 270 8.15 -3.91 -1.28
N ALA A 271 8.23 -2.88 -0.44
CA ALA A 271 8.20 -1.50 -0.85
C ALA A 271 9.04 -0.63 0.08
N ASN A 272 9.38 0.57 -0.39
CA ASN A 272 10.07 1.58 0.39
C ASN A 272 9.30 2.89 0.29
N TRP A 273 9.57 3.82 1.21
CA TRP A 273 9.00 5.16 1.18
C TRP A 273 9.20 5.85 -0.18
N ASN A 274 8.11 6.42 -0.72
CA ASN A 274 8.02 6.95 -2.09
C ASN A 274 8.26 5.88 -3.19
N PRO A 275 7.53 4.75 -3.18
CA PRO A 275 7.81 3.62 -4.05
C PRO A 275 7.52 3.94 -5.52
N SER A 276 8.45 3.62 -6.43
CA SER A 276 8.28 3.64 -7.90
C SER A 276 7.53 4.86 -8.45
N TRP A 277 7.79 6.04 -7.87
CA TRP A 277 7.01 7.25 -8.11
C TRP A 277 7.01 7.70 -9.58
N ASP A 278 8.11 7.51 -10.29
CA ASP A 278 8.24 7.83 -11.71
C ASP A 278 7.22 7.03 -12.55
N ARG A 279 7.09 5.72 -12.28
CA ARG A 279 6.16 4.83 -12.97
C ARG A 279 4.71 5.12 -12.61
N TYR A 280 4.42 5.39 -11.34
CA TYR A 280 3.08 5.79 -10.93
C TYR A 280 2.60 7.04 -11.66
N ILE A 281 3.44 8.06 -11.86
CA ILE A 281 3.05 9.28 -12.61
C ILE A 281 2.60 8.92 -14.03
N ALA A 282 3.37 8.12 -14.77
CA ALA A 282 2.98 7.69 -16.12
C ALA A 282 1.69 6.85 -16.11
N VAL A 283 1.55 5.93 -15.15
CA VAL A 283 0.34 5.11 -14.97
C VAL A 283 -0.89 5.99 -14.72
N PHE A 284 -0.77 6.99 -13.85
CA PHE A 284 -1.87 7.91 -13.55
C PHE A 284 -2.23 8.80 -14.75
N GLU A 285 -1.26 9.32 -15.50
CA GLU A 285 -1.55 10.06 -16.74
C GLU A 285 -2.31 9.19 -17.76
N ARG A 286 -1.94 7.91 -17.90
CA ARG A 286 -2.64 6.98 -18.80
C ARG A 286 -4.06 6.69 -18.33
N MET A 287 -4.26 6.42 -17.05
CA MET A 287 -5.59 6.14 -16.51
C MET A 287 -6.47 7.39 -16.52
N ALA A 288 -5.92 8.57 -16.18
CA ALA A 288 -6.63 9.85 -16.21
C ALA A 288 -7.14 10.17 -17.62
N SER A 289 -6.28 10.06 -18.64
CA SER A 289 -6.68 10.29 -20.03
C SER A 289 -7.71 9.26 -20.53
N ARG A 290 -7.51 7.97 -20.22
CA ARG A 290 -8.38 6.90 -20.71
C ARG A 290 -9.78 6.93 -20.08
N TYR A 291 -9.87 7.26 -18.79
CA TYR A 291 -11.14 7.32 -18.06
C TYR A 291 -11.69 8.74 -17.92
N ARG A 292 -10.99 9.75 -18.42
CA ARG A 292 -11.34 11.17 -18.26
C ARG A 292 -11.50 11.55 -16.79
N ASP A 293 -10.63 11.03 -15.92
CA ASP A 293 -10.73 11.20 -14.47
C ASP A 293 -9.82 12.36 -14.00
N PRO A 294 -10.41 13.53 -13.64
CA PRO A 294 -9.63 14.69 -13.21
C PRO A 294 -8.92 14.50 -11.86
N GLU A 295 -9.36 13.54 -11.04
CA GLU A 295 -8.72 13.20 -9.77
C GLU A 295 -7.39 12.49 -9.98
N LEU A 296 -7.35 11.55 -10.92
CA LEU A 296 -6.10 10.89 -11.31
C LEU A 296 -5.12 11.88 -11.95
N LYS A 297 -5.62 12.87 -12.71
CA LYS A 297 -4.80 13.94 -13.26
C LYS A 297 -4.15 14.78 -12.15
N TRP A 298 -4.93 15.17 -11.14
CA TRP A 298 -4.41 15.90 -9.98
C TRP A 298 -3.36 15.09 -9.21
N ILE A 299 -3.57 13.79 -9.03
CA ILE A 299 -2.60 12.89 -8.38
C ILE A 299 -1.26 12.87 -9.14
N ALA A 300 -1.30 12.72 -10.46
CA ALA A 300 -0.09 12.70 -11.30
C ALA A 300 0.72 14.00 -11.16
N GLU A 301 0.03 15.15 -11.17
CA GLU A 301 0.65 16.46 -11.03
C GLU A 301 1.30 16.66 -9.65
N ARG A 302 0.55 16.38 -8.57
CA ARG A 302 1.06 16.55 -7.20
C ARG A 302 2.22 15.61 -6.90
N MET A 303 2.16 14.37 -7.38
CA MET A 303 3.26 13.41 -7.23
C MET A 303 4.50 13.89 -8.00
N PHE A 304 4.36 14.35 -9.25
CA PHE A 304 5.48 14.88 -10.02
C PHE A 304 6.14 16.09 -9.35
N GLU A 305 5.33 17.06 -8.90
CA GLU A 305 5.82 18.26 -8.22
C GLU A 305 6.59 17.92 -6.94
N ARG A 306 6.03 17.04 -6.08
CA ARG A 306 6.73 16.60 -4.88
C ARG A 306 8.04 15.88 -5.19
N MET A 307 8.00 14.90 -6.09
CA MET A 307 9.13 14.00 -6.26
C MET A 307 10.31 14.67 -6.97
N THR A 308 10.04 15.58 -7.90
CA THR A 308 11.10 16.40 -8.51
C THR A 308 11.71 17.41 -7.54
N ALA A 309 10.95 17.88 -6.56
CA ALA A 309 11.49 18.71 -5.47
C ALA A 309 12.36 17.90 -4.49
N LEU A 310 11.95 16.69 -4.13
CA LEU A 310 12.70 15.81 -3.22
C LEU A 310 13.95 15.20 -3.87
N TYR A 311 13.87 14.84 -5.15
CA TYR A 311 14.94 14.20 -5.90
C TYR A 311 15.38 15.11 -7.07
N PRO A 312 16.12 16.21 -6.79
CA PRO A 312 16.53 17.16 -7.83
C PRO A 312 17.54 16.55 -8.82
N GLN A 313 18.22 15.47 -8.43
CA GLN A 313 19.10 14.72 -9.34
C GLN A 313 18.25 13.94 -10.34
N LYS A 314 18.47 14.25 -11.62
CA LYS A 314 17.70 13.65 -12.71
C LYS A 314 18.26 12.28 -13.08
N GLY A 315 17.37 11.28 -13.14
CA GLY A 315 17.71 9.89 -13.48
C GLY A 315 17.17 9.49 -14.85
N THR A 316 17.98 8.80 -15.65
CA THR A 316 17.58 8.34 -17.00
C THR A 316 16.41 7.37 -16.97
N GLY A 317 16.31 6.52 -15.94
CA GLY A 317 15.14 5.63 -15.74
C GLY A 317 13.84 6.41 -15.62
N ALA A 318 13.80 7.43 -14.74
CA ALA A 318 12.64 8.29 -14.58
C ALA A 318 12.32 9.08 -15.87
N ALA A 319 13.34 9.61 -16.56
CA ALA A 319 13.14 10.30 -17.84
C ALA A 319 12.57 9.38 -18.93
N SER A 320 13.02 8.12 -19.00
CA SER A 320 12.47 7.11 -19.92
C SER A 320 10.99 6.85 -19.61
N THR A 321 10.63 6.74 -18.33
CA THR A 321 9.23 6.64 -17.89
C THR A 321 8.42 7.90 -18.22
N PHE A 322 8.98 9.10 -18.05
CA PHE A 322 8.29 10.36 -18.37
C PHE A 322 8.08 10.60 -19.85
N ALA A 323 8.79 9.92 -20.74
CA ALA A 323 8.42 9.90 -22.15
C ALA A 323 7.00 9.33 -22.34
N PHE A 324 6.59 8.34 -21.55
CA PHE A 324 5.22 7.85 -21.55
C PHE A 324 4.24 8.83 -20.90
N ALA A 325 4.60 9.45 -19.78
CA ALA A 325 3.77 10.49 -19.15
C ALA A 325 3.51 11.67 -20.12
N TYR A 326 4.53 12.10 -20.87
CA TYR A 326 4.43 13.10 -21.94
C TYR A 326 3.47 12.67 -23.05
N GLN A 327 3.52 11.40 -23.45
CA GLN A 327 2.66 10.87 -24.52
C GLN A 327 1.21 10.69 -24.06
N TRP A 328 0.99 10.35 -22.79
CA TRP A 328 -0.31 9.97 -22.25
C TRP A 328 -1.05 11.10 -21.53
N THR A 329 -0.38 12.20 -21.18
CA THR A 329 -1.04 13.37 -20.58
C THR A 329 -2.08 13.96 -21.54
N ASP A 330 -3.29 14.15 -21.02
CA ASP A 330 -4.38 14.88 -21.65
C ASP A 330 -4.46 16.30 -21.05
N GLU A 331 -3.88 17.28 -21.75
CA GLU A 331 -3.88 18.69 -21.31
C GLU A 331 -5.28 19.34 -21.41
N THR A 332 -6.28 18.66 -22.00
CA THR A 332 -7.67 19.15 -22.00
C THR A 332 -8.41 18.82 -20.71
N LEU A 333 -7.85 17.93 -19.87
CA LEU A 333 -8.42 17.51 -18.61
C LEU A 333 -7.86 18.37 -17.46
N ALA A 334 -8.73 19.15 -16.83
CA ALA A 334 -8.35 19.96 -15.67
C ALA A 334 -8.20 19.06 -14.42
N ALA A 335 -7.06 19.16 -13.74
CA ALA A 335 -6.82 18.50 -12.46
C ALA A 335 -7.82 18.92 -11.39
N GLN A 336 -8.42 17.96 -10.68
CA GLN A 336 -9.33 18.20 -9.56
C GLN A 336 -8.91 17.36 -8.35
N GLN A 337 -8.76 17.99 -7.19
CA GLN A 337 -8.48 17.25 -5.96
C GLN A 337 -9.68 16.36 -5.56
N PRO A 338 -9.46 15.10 -5.14
CA PRO A 338 -10.54 14.25 -4.67
C PRO A 338 -11.21 14.81 -3.41
N GLN A 339 -12.49 14.45 -3.22
CA GLN A 339 -13.27 14.88 -2.05
C GLN A 339 -13.65 13.72 -1.11
N SER A 340 -13.43 12.48 -1.52
CA SER A 340 -13.76 11.31 -0.71
C SER A 340 -12.98 11.29 0.61
N LEU A 341 -13.63 10.93 1.71
CA LEU A 341 -13.01 10.80 3.03
C LEU A 341 -12.67 9.34 3.36
N SER A 342 -12.84 8.92 4.61
CA SER A 342 -12.64 7.53 5.04
C SER A 342 -13.48 6.58 4.20
N GLN A 343 -12.89 5.49 3.72
CA GLN A 343 -13.55 4.53 2.84
C GLN A 343 -12.87 3.16 2.85
N GLU A 344 -13.63 2.13 2.50
CA GLU A 344 -13.04 0.90 1.96
C GLU A 344 -12.36 1.18 0.61
N VAL A 345 -11.16 0.65 0.44
CA VAL A 345 -10.38 0.78 -0.78
C VAL A 345 -10.88 -0.24 -1.80
N VAL A 346 -11.97 0.15 -2.48
CA VAL A 346 -12.67 -0.56 -3.57
C VAL A 346 -13.42 -1.82 -3.14
N ASP A 347 -12.79 -2.73 -2.41
CA ASP A 347 -13.35 -4.06 -2.12
C ASP A 347 -12.74 -4.77 -0.89
N ASP A 348 -13.33 -5.91 -0.52
CA ASP A 348 -12.90 -6.81 0.57
C ASP A 348 -12.42 -8.19 0.11
N VAL A 349 -12.06 -8.35 -1.16
CA VAL A 349 -11.64 -9.62 -1.78
C VAL A 349 -10.18 -9.58 -2.26
N ILE A 350 -9.85 -8.62 -3.12
CA ILE A 350 -8.57 -8.45 -3.81
C ILE A 350 -7.66 -7.51 -3.03
N GLY A 351 -8.13 -6.29 -2.76
CA GLY A 351 -7.29 -5.22 -2.23
C GLY A 351 -7.23 -5.19 -0.71
N LYS A 352 -8.37 -5.47 -0.07
CA LYS A 352 -8.55 -5.66 1.38
C LYS A 352 -7.85 -4.58 2.21
N LYS A 353 -8.23 -3.31 1.97
CA LYS A 353 -7.69 -2.14 2.66
C LYS A 353 -8.79 -1.16 3.08
N VAL A 354 -8.59 -0.47 4.20
CA VAL A 354 -9.44 0.64 4.65
C VAL A 354 -8.58 1.87 4.86
N VAL A 355 -9.02 3.00 4.33
CA VAL A 355 -8.42 4.29 4.65
C VAL A 355 -9.35 5.08 5.55
N PHE A 356 -8.80 5.63 6.62
CA PHE A 356 -9.43 6.68 7.41
C PHE A 356 -8.78 8.02 7.08
N ARG A 357 -9.57 9.06 6.80
CA ARG A 357 -9.01 10.39 6.51
C ARG A 357 -10.02 11.51 6.76
N ASN A 358 -9.50 12.71 7.00
CA ASN A 358 -10.31 13.94 7.11
C ASN A 358 -10.11 14.93 5.94
N GLY A 359 -9.26 14.59 4.98
CA GLY A 359 -8.97 15.42 3.82
C GLY A 359 -7.81 14.89 2.99
N TRP A 360 -7.31 15.75 2.10
CA TRP A 360 -6.25 15.45 1.13
C TRP A 360 -5.10 16.47 1.16
N GLU A 361 -5.21 17.49 2.00
CA GLU A 361 -4.17 18.51 2.17
C GLU A 361 -2.95 17.90 2.87
N PRO A 362 -1.73 18.46 2.71
CA PRO A 362 -0.53 17.93 3.34
C PRO A 362 -0.60 17.77 4.87
N VAL A 363 -1.46 18.55 5.54
CA VAL A 363 -1.68 18.50 6.99
C VAL A 363 -2.83 17.58 7.41
N SER A 364 -3.58 17.01 6.46
CA SER A 364 -4.71 16.13 6.73
C SER A 364 -4.29 14.85 7.45
N THR A 365 -5.23 14.29 8.18
CA THR A 365 -5.08 12.98 8.82
C THR A 365 -5.38 11.87 7.82
N TYR A 366 -4.53 10.85 7.81
CA TYR A 366 -4.65 9.67 6.97
C TYR A 366 -4.16 8.45 7.75
N LEU A 367 -4.95 7.38 7.81
CA LEU A 367 -4.54 6.09 8.37
C LEU A 367 -4.92 4.97 7.40
N LEU A 368 -3.96 4.11 7.06
CA LEU A 368 -4.18 2.92 6.25
C LEU A 368 -4.18 1.66 7.12
N LEU A 369 -5.29 0.93 7.08
CA LEU A 369 -5.39 -0.45 7.58
C LEU A 369 -5.24 -1.42 6.39
N ASN A 370 -4.20 -2.25 6.42
CA ASN A 370 -4.03 -3.37 5.49
C ASN A 370 -4.53 -4.65 6.15
N TYR A 371 -5.57 -5.28 5.60
CA TYR A 371 -6.07 -6.58 6.06
C TYR A 371 -5.98 -7.65 4.98
N ARG A 372 -5.20 -7.41 3.92
CA ARG A 372 -5.01 -8.37 2.83
C ARG A 372 -4.22 -9.58 3.30
N ASP A 373 -4.83 -10.76 3.22
CA ASP A 373 -4.15 -12.04 3.24
C ASP A 373 -3.64 -12.40 1.83
N GLU A 374 -2.98 -13.55 1.67
CA GLU A 374 -2.59 -14.01 0.32
C GLU A 374 -3.81 -14.18 -0.60
N GLY A 375 -4.95 -14.63 -0.06
CA GLY A 375 -6.20 -14.84 -0.78
C GLY A 375 -6.16 -16.03 -1.76
N GLU A 376 -7.30 -16.33 -2.37
CA GLU A 376 -7.45 -17.53 -3.23
C GLU A 376 -7.17 -17.27 -4.73
N SER A 377 -7.00 -16.00 -5.13
CA SER A 377 -6.75 -15.63 -6.54
C SER A 377 -5.38 -16.09 -7.05
N GLY A 378 -5.21 -16.27 -8.36
CA GLY A 378 -3.88 -16.49 -8.95
C GLY A 378 -3.18 -17.79 -8.53
N PHE A 379 -3.93 -18.80 -8.03
CA PHE A 379 -3.40 -20.07 -7.52
C PHE A 379 -2.31 -20.68 -8.42
N VAL A 380 -2.58 -20.90 -9.70
CA VAL A 380 -1.64 -21.56 -10.62
C VAL A 380 -0.33 -20.76 -10.78
N HIS A 381 -0.40 -19.43 -10.77
CA HIS A 381 0.77 -18.56 -10.85
C HIS A 381 1.62 -18.65 -9.57
N ARG A 382 0.96 -18.62 -8.41
CA ARG A 382 1.62 -18.74 -7.11
C ARG A 382 2.25 -20.11 -6.91
N GLU A 383 1.55 -21.18 -7.30
CA GLU A 383 2.08 -22.54 -7.25
C GLU A 383 3.30 -22.69 -8.14
N PHE A 384 3.30 -22.12 -9.34
CA PHE A 384 4.49 -22.09 -10.19
C PHE A 384 5.67 -21.40 -9.50
N LEU A 385 5.45 -20.22 -8.89
CA LEU A 385 6.51 -19.51 -8.16
C LEU A 385 6.99 -20.29 -6.93
N ARG A 386 6.10 -20.87 -6.12
CA ARG A 386 6.47 -21.74 -4.98
C ARG A 386 7.39 -22.89 -5.39
N ASN A 387 7.22 -23.42 -6.60
CA ASN A 387 8.01 -24.53 -7.12
C ASN A 387 9.25 -24.09 -7.91
N THR A 388 9.47 -22.78 -8.13
CA THR A 388 10.58 -22.27 -8.94
C THR A 388 11.50 -21.28 -8.21
N ILE A 389 11.03 -20.62 -7.16
CA ILE A 389 11.83 -19.71 -6.33
C ILE A 389 11.68 -20.04 -4.84
N SER A 390 12.79 -19.98 -4.11
CA SER A 390 12.83 -20.22 -2.66
C SER A 390 12.63 -18.91 -1.89
N VAL A 391 11.38 -18.46 -1.79
CA VAL A 391 11.01 -17.28 -0.98
C VAL A 391 9.94 -17.68 0.04
N GLU A 392 10.40 -18.11 1.22
CA GLU A 392 9.54 -18.67 2.26
C GLU A 392 8.89 -17.60 3.14
N GLU A 393 9.47 -16.39 3.20
CA GLU A 393 9.01 -15.28 4.05
C GLU A 393 7.98 -14.36 3.38
N GLU A 394 7.51 -14.72 2.17
CA GLU A 394 6.58 -13.91 1.38
C GLU A 394 5.18 -14.55 1.37
N LYS A 395 4.14 -13.71 1.42
CA LYS A 395 2.91 -14.03 0.68
C LYS A 395 3.32 -14.15 -0.78
N MET A 396 3.06 -15.29 -1.41
CA MET A 396 3.62 -15.54 -2.74
C MET A 396 2.94 -14.62 -3.76
N HIS A 397 3.60 -13.62 -4.37
CA HIS A 397 5.02 -13.18 -4.31
C HIS A 397 5.10 -11.80 -3.63
N HIS A 398 6.23 -11.39 -3.04
CA HIS A 398 6.52 -10.04 -2.51
C HIS A 398 5.65 -9.47 -1.37
N GLY A 399 4.51 -10.07 -1.03
CA GLY A 399 3.69 -9.61 0.08
C GLY A 399 4.29 -10.02 1.44
N HIS A 400 3.94 -9.30 2.49
CA HIS A 400 4.48 -9.50 3.85
C HIS A 400 3.48 -10.19 4.76
N SER A 401 3.90 -10.62 5.94
CA SER A 401 3.02 -11.08 7.02
C SER A 401 2.37 -9.89 7.74
N ASP A 402 1.69 -9.02 7.01
CA ASP A 402 1.18 -7.71 7.46
C ASP A 402 -0.36 -7.64 7.54
N GLU A 403 -1.04 -8.79 7.68
CA GLU A 403 -2.48 -8.81 7.86
C GLU A 403 -2.93 -8.06 9.13
N ASN A 404 -3.95 -7.21 8.96
CA ASN A 404 -4.48 -6.28 9.96
C ASN A 404 -3.48 -5.22 10.43
N ASP A 405 -2.41 -4.94 9.69
CA ASP A 405 -1.44 -3.89 10.01
C ASP A 405 -2.00 -2.47 9.84
N ILE A 406 -1.52 -1.55 10.69
CA ILE A 406 -1.62 -0.10 10.43
C ILE A 406 -0.33 0.33 9.74
N THR A 407 -0.37 0.26 8.42
CA THR A 407 0.78 0.42 7.54
C THR A 407 1.26 1.85 7.41
N LEU A 408 0.34 2.83 7.54
CA LEU A 408 0.71 4.23 7.52
C LEU A 408 -0.27 5.03 8.37
N PHE A 409 0.25 5.88 9.24
CA PHE A 409 -0.54 6.89 9.95
C PHE A 409 0.13 8.25 9.80
N MET A 410 -0.61 9.24 9.31
CA MET A 410 -0.16 10.61 9.12
C MET A 410 -1.15 11.59 9.75
N SER A 411 -0.65 12.69 10.31
CA SER A 411 -1.48 13.79 10.77
C SER A 411 -0.63 15.06 10.95
N GLY A 412 -1.19 16.21 10.57
CA GLY A 412 -0.55 17.51 10.75
C GLY A 412 0.79 17.67 10.04
N GLY A 413 0.99 16.98 8.90
CA GLY A 413 2.24 17.01 8.13
C GLY A 413 3.27 15.96 8.54
N SER A 414 3.08 15.28 9.67
CA SER A 414 3.99 14.25 10.18
C SER A 414 3.55 12.83 9.87
N VAL A 415 4.53 11.94 9.69
CA VAL A 415 4.32 10.49 9.74
C VAL A 415 4.42 10.04 11.19
N LEU A 416 3.43 9.26 11.63
CA LEU A 416 3.21 8.84 13.02
C LEU A 416 3.36 7.33 13.21
N LEU A 417 3.02 6.53 12.19
CA LEU A 417 3.35 5.11 12.04
C LEU A 417 3.65 4.82 10.56
N HIS A 418 4.50 3.83 10.28
CA HIS A 418 4.80 3.37 8.93
C HIS A 418 5.09 1.85 8.91
N ASP A 419 5.17 1.26 7.72
CA ASP A 419 5.47 -0.17 7.51
C ASP A 419 6.93 -0.54 7.86
N GLY A 420 7.27 -1.83 7.85
CA GLY A 420 8.62 -2.33 8.09
C GLY A 420 9.59 -2.12 6.92
N GLY A 421 9.08 -2.04 5.68
CA GLY A 421 9.85 -1.71 4.48
C GLY A 421 10.42 -2.91 3.72
N TYR A 422 11.20 -2.64 2.68
CA TYR A 422 11.73 -3.68 1.78
C TYR A 422 12.85 -4.48 2.45
N ARG A 423 12.85 -5.82 2.33
CA ARG A 423 13.87 -6.74 2.88
C ARG A 423 15.33 -6.26 2.78
N ASP A 424 16.16 -6.70 3.71
CA ASP A 424 17.58 -6.31 3.79
C ASP A 424 18.58 -7.32 3.22
N GLY A 425 18.12 -8.48 2.76
CA GLY A 425 18.96 -9.55 2.21
C GLY A 425 18.18 -10.54 1.33
N LEU A 426 18.90 -11.36 0.56
CA LEU A 426 18.31 -12.43 -0.28
C LEU A 426 18.46 -13.80 0.44
N PRO A 427 17.43 -14.69 0.43
CA PRO A 427 16.07 -14.46 -0.07
C PRO A 427 15.27 -13.53 0.86
N SER A 428 15.59 -13.53 2.15
CA SER A 428 15.20 -12.54 3.15
C SER A 428 16.36 -12.42 4.16
N GLY A 429 16.32 -11.42 5.05
CA GLY A 429 17.30 -11.35 6.13
C GLY A 429 17.20 -12.54 7.11
N LYS A 430 18.15 -12.62 8.06
CA LYS A 430 18.30 -13.72 9.04
C LYS A 430 17.01 -14.20 9.73
N TYR A 431 16.04 -13.32 9.96
CA TYR A 431 14.79 -13.60 10.66
C TYR A 431 13.56 -13.15 9.84
N GLY A 432 13.68 -13.13 8.51
CA GLY A 432 12.67 -12.58 7.61
C GLY A 432 12.51 -11.07 7.75
N GLN A 433 13.62 -10.35 7.87
CA GLN A 433 13.64 -8.90 8.08
C GLN A 433 12.61 -8.18 7.22
N PHE A 434 11.77 -7.44 7.95
CA PHE A 434 10.69 -6.57 7.51
C PHE A 434 9.47 -7.27 6.90
N ARG A 435 9.57 -8.54 6.49
CA ARG A 435 8.43 -9.33 6.00
C ARG A 435 7.70 -10.11 7.08
N ALA A 436 8.40 -10.43 8.17
CA ALA A 436 7.86 -11.20 9.27
C ALA A 436 6.86 -10.38 10.11
N ASP A 437 5.86 -11.06 10.67
CA ASP A 437 4.69 -10.45 11.32
C ASP A 437 5.01 -9.43 12.43
N TYR A 438 6.11 -9.63 13.16
CA TYR A 438 6.51 -8.77 14.28
C TYR A 438 7.19 -7.46 13.87
N PHE A 439 7.47 -7.24 12.59
CA PHE A 439 7.95 -5.95 12.08
C PHE A 439 6.82 -4.96 11.78
N HIS A 440 5.55 -5.36 11.90
CA HIS A 440 4.39 -4.53 11.53
C HIS A 440 3.59 -4.07 12.76
N ASN A 441 2.81 -2.98 12.63
CA ASN A 441 1.98 -2.40 13.69
C ASN A 441 0.70 -3.22 13.93
N ARG A 442 0.88 -4.49 14.32
CA ARG A 442 -0.17 -5.51 14.43
C ARG A 442 -0.08 -6.32 15.72
N LEU A 443 -1.10 -7.15 15.96
CA LEU A 443 -1.02 -8.22 16.95
C LEU A 443 -0.32 -9.44 16.35
N VAL A 444 0.51 -10.07 17.19
CA VAL A 444 1.29 -11.25 16.89
C VAL A 444 0.99 -12.33 17.92
N ALA A 445 0.73 -13.55 17.43
CA ALA A 445 0.50 -14.73 18.25
C ALA A 445 1.69 -15.70 18.15
N ARG A 446 2.07 -16.26 19.29
CA ARG A 446 3.01 -17.39 19.40
C ARG A 446 2.43 -18.41 20.38
N LYS A 447 2.71 -19.69 20.14
CA LYS A 447 2.46 -20.75 21.11
C LYS A 447 3.47 -20.67 22.26
N ASN A 448 3.10 -21.30 23.38
CA ASN A 448 3.87 -21.38 24.61
C ASN A 448 3.88 -20.09 25.44
N LYS A 449 4.30 -20.22 26.70
CA LYS A 449 4.59 -19.11 27.60
C LYS A 449 6.03 -18.65 27.40
N ARG A 450 6.26 -17.34 27.45
CA ARG A 450 7.61 -16.76 27.48
C ARG A 450 8.28 -17.09 28.83
N ASP A 451 9.54 -17.51 28.78
CA ASP A 451 10.35 -17.67 30.00
C ASP A 451 10.64 -16.30 30.64
N VAL A 452 10.75 -16.24 31.97
CA VAL A 452 10.96 -14.99 32.70
C VAL A 452 12.30 -14.32 32.41
N HIS A 453 13.30 -15.09 31.96
CA HIS A 453 14.62 -14.59 31.60
C HIS A 453 14.78 -14.31 30.10
N GLN A 454 13.82 -14.74 29.27
CA GLN A 454 13.86 -14.54 27.82
C GLN A 454 13.27 -13.17 27.46
N SER A 455 14.00 -12.39 26.67
CA SER A 455 13.46 -11.14 26.14
C SER A 455 12.25 -11.41 25.23
N LEU A 456 11.35 -10.44 25.09
CA LEU A 456 10.24 -10.60 24.16
C LEU A 456 10.73 -10.75 22.72
N GLN A 457 11.74 -9.97 22.33
CA GLN A 457 12.32 -10.01 20.99
C GLN A 457 12.83 -11.42 20.63
N GLU A 458 13.58 -12.07 21.53
CA GLU A 458 14.04 -13.44 21.32
C GLU A 458 12.89 -14.45 21.25
N PHE A 459 11.80 -14.22 21.98
CA PHE A 459 10.66 -15.12 22.01
C PHE A 459 9.80 -15.04 20.74
N VAL A 460 9.57 -13.83 20.20
CA VAL A 460 8.72 -13.65 19.01
C VAL A 460 9.44 -13.96 17.70
N ARG A 461 10.76 -13.80 17.66
CA ARG A 461 11.58 -14.10 16.47
C ARG A 461 11.44 -15.56 16.04
N ASN A 462 11.35 -15.75 14.73
CA ASN A 462 11.38 -17.07 14.08
C ASN A 462 12.18 -16.96 12.77
N SER A 463 12.06 -17.94 11.87
CA SER A 463 12.70 -17.87 10.55
C SER A 463 12.15 -16.75 9.66
N GLY A 464 11.00 -16.18 10.00
CA GLY A 464 10.26 -15.22 9.18
C GLY A 464 9.36 -15.87 8.12
N ALA A 465 9.33 -17.19 8.04
CA ALA A 465 8.49 -17.91 7.08
C ALA A 465 7.02 -17.47 7.18
N TYR A 466 6.42 -17.15 6.04
CA TYR A 466 5.04 -16.75 5.94
C TYR A 466 4.14 -17.90 6.39
N ARG A 467 3.13 -17.57 7.19
CA ARG A 467 2.12 -18.51 7.65
C ARG A 467 0.78 -18.09 7.06
N PRO A 468 0.19 -18.89 6.17
CA PRO A 468 -1.09 -18.56 5.57
C PRO A 468 -2.16 -18.35 6.63
N VAL A 469 -2.86 -17.22 6.52
CA VAL A 469 -4.03 -16.87 7.32
C VAL A 469 -5.17 -16.51 6.37
N ARG A 470 -6.39 -16.43 6.92
CA ARG A 470 -7.55 -15.93 6.18
C ARG A 470 -8.08 -14.67 6.83
N THR A 471 -8.40 -13.66 6.04
CA THR A 471 -8.96 -12.40 6.55
C THR A 471 -10.29 -12.05 5.89
N GLN A 472 -11.12 -11.32 6.62
CA GLN A 472 -12.37 -10.78 6.11
C GLN A 472 -12.71 -9.45 6.76
N LYS A 473 -13.36 -8.57 5.99
CA LYS A 473 -14.07 -7.43 6.56
C LYS A 473 -15.32 -7.95 7.27
N VAL A 474 -15.51 -7.53 8.51
CA VAL A 474 -16.74 -7.76 9.26
C VAL A 474 -17.66 -6.55 9.15
N ASP A 475 -17.11 -5.34 9.29
CA ASP A 475 -17.87 -4.11 9.15
C ASP A 475 -16.98 -2.93 8.76
N PHE A 476 -17.55 -1.96 8.04
CA PHE A 476 -17.01 -0.61 7.87
C PHE A 476 -18.19 0.38 7.78
N LEU A 477 -18.19 1.40 8.62
CA LEU A 477 -19.24 2.43 8.67
C LEU A 477 -18.64 3.82 8.76
N ASN A 478 -19.17 4.73 7.95
CA ASN A 478 -18.99 6.16 8.12
C ASN A 478 -20.18 6.73 8.89
N LEU A 479 -19.97 7.08 10.16
CA LEU A 479 -21.00 7.66 11.03
C LEU A 479 -20.72 9.15 11.23
N ARG A 480 -21.69 9.90 11.74
CA ARG A 480 -21.61 11.36 11.90
C ARG A 480 -20.40 11.80 12.72
N GLU A 481 -20.18 11.18 13.88
CA GLU A 481 -19.11 11.58 14.81
C GLU A 481 -17.86 10.69 14.71
N VAL A 482 -18.01 9.49 14.15
CA VAL A 482 -16.94 8.48 14.09
C VAL A 482 -16.93 7.74 12.77
N ASP A 483 -15.79 7.22 12.36
CA ASP A 483 -15.74 6.12 11.38
C ASP A 483 -15.27 4.86 12.10
N VAL A 484 -15.79 3.69 11.73
CA VAL A 484 -15.39 2.42 12.35
C VAL A 484 -15.11 1.36 11.28
N SER A 485 -14.03 0.61 11.46
CA SER A 485 -13.80 -0.66 10.78
C SER A 485 -13.72 -1.80 11.78
N ARG A 486 -14.13 -2.99 11.35
CA ARG A 486 -13.86 -4.26 12.01
C ARG A 486 -13.43 -5.27 10.96
N THR A 487 -12.24 -5.82 11.15
CA THR A 487 -11.67 -6.89 10.34
C THR A 487 -11.42 -8.09 11.21
N ARG A 488 -11.46 -9.30 10.63
CA ARG A 488 -11.19 -10.56 11.32
C ARG A 488 -10.11 -11.32 10.59
N LEU A 489 -9.11 -11.77 11.33
CA LEU A 489 -8.11 -12.73 10.91
C LEU A 489 -8.42 -14.10 11.52
N HIS A 490 -8.23 -15.16 10.74
CA HIS A 490 -8.29 -16.54 11.15
C HIS A 490 -6.93 -17.20 10.93
N ASP A 491 -6.35 -17.72 11.99
CA ASP A 491 -5.17 -18.57 11.94
C ASP A 491 -5.56 -19.95 12.48
N ASP A 492 -6.02 -20.79 11.55
CA ASP A 492 -6.48 -22.14 11.87
C ASP A 492 -5.34 -23.03 12.37
N ALA A 493 -4.10 -22.75 11.95
CA ALA A 493 -2.91 -23.51 12.33
C ALA A 493 -2.48 -23.24 13.78
N LEU A 494 -2.52 -21.98 14.22
CA LEU A 494 -2.30 -21.63 15.63
C LEU A 494 -3.57 -21.78 16.49
N GLY A 495 -4.74 -21.81 15.88
CA GLY A 495 -6.01 -22.02 16.56
C GLY A 495 -6.54 -20.78 17.27
N TYR A 496 -6.56 -19.62 16.59
CA TYR A 496 -7.22 -18.40 17.09
C TYR A 496 -7.90 -17.61 15.97
N ALA A 497 -8.86 -16.77 16.35
CA ALA A 497 -9.38 -15.70 15.51
C ALA A 497 -9.10 -14.35 16.17
N TRP A 498 -8.81 -13.33 15.38
CA TRP A 498 -8.47 -12.01 15.88
C TRP A 498 -9.27 -10.93 15.15
N ASP A 499 -10.07 -10.20 15.92
CA ASP A 499 -10.75 -9.01 15.44
C ASP A 499 -9.96 -7.76 15.77
N ARG A 500 -9.70 -6.95 14.75
CA ARG A 500 -9.19 -5.58 14.91
C ARG A 500 -10.31 -4.60 14.62
N VAL A 501 -10.74 -3.88 15.65
CA VAL A 501 -11.73 -2.79 15.55
C VAL A 501 -10.98 -1.46 15.64
N ILE A 502 -11.10 -0.62 14.62
CA ILE A 502 -10.53 0.74 14.62
C ILE A 502 -11.68 1.73 14.60
N THR A 503 -11.74 2.61 15.60
CA THR A 503 -12.70 3.73 15.65
C THR A 503 -11.95 5.05 15.53
N TYR A 504 -12.22 5.81 14.46
CA TYR A 504 -11.72 7.15 14.26
C TYR A 504 -12.68 8.18 14.87
N LEU A 505 -12.27 8.83 15.96
CA LEU A 505 -13.00 9.91 16.62
C LEU A 505 -12.73 11.23 15.89
N LYS A 506 -13.63 11.62 14.98
CA LYS A 506 -13.42 12.72 14.02
C LYS A 506 -13.11 14.06 14.71
N LYS A 507 -13.85 14.38 15.78
CA LYS A 507 -13.73 15.65 16.50
C LYS A 507 -12.40 15.79 17.25
N GLN A 508 -11.95 14.71 17.89
CA GLN A 508 -10.71 14.72 18.69
C GLN A 508 -9.47 14.37 17.84
N ASN A 509 -9.69 13.88 16.63
CA ASN A 509 -8.67 13.32 15.75
C ASN A 509 -7.89 12.18 16.42
N VAL A 510 -8.60 11.24 17.04
CA VAL A 510 -8.02 10.12 17.81
C VAL A 510 -8.48 8.79 17.23
N PHE A 511 -7.60 7.79 17.22
CA PHE A 511 -7.97 6.42 16.84
C PHE A 511 -7.96 5.53 18.07
N ILE A 512 -9.03 4.77 18.27
CA ILE A 512 -9.08 3.69 19.25
C ILE A 512 -8.95 2.38 18.50
N VAL A 513 -7.94 1.60 18.82
CA VAL A 513 -7.67 0.27 18.26
C VAL A 513 -7.95 -0.77 19.34
N ILE A 514 -8.90 -1.66 19.06
CA ILE A 514 -9.23 -2.80 19.93
C ILE A 514 -8.86 -4.07 19.19
N ASP A 515 -7.89 -4.80 19.73
CA ASP A 515 -7.52 -6.13 19.27
C ASP A 515 -8.15 -7.17 20.21
N ALA A 516 -9.11 -7.93 19.70
CA ALA A 516 -9.82 -8.96 20.44
C ALA A 516 -9.54 -10.34 19.85
N VAL A 517 -8.88 -11.20 20.62
CA VAL A 517 -8.49 -12.54 20.22
C VAL A 517 -9.42 -13.55 20.85
N GLU A 518 -10.14 -14.31 20.02
CA GLU A 518 -10.89 -15.48 20.44
C GLU A 518 -10.04 -16.74 20.23
N VAL A 519 -9.71 -17.43 21.32
CA VAL A 519 -8.95 -18.68 21.26
C VAL A 519 -9.85 -19.81 20.77
N LYS A 520 -9.43 -20.52 19.71
CA LYS A 520 -10.19 -21.63 19.12
C LYS A 520 -9.70 -23.00 19.60
N GLN A 521 -8.43 -23.08 20.00
CA GLN A 521 -7.82 -24.29 20.53
C GLN A 521 -7.23 -24.02 21.92
N THR A 522 -7.58 -24.84 22.91
CA THR A 522 -7.00 -24.76 24.26
C THR A 522 -5.49 -25.02 24.21
N ASP A 523 -4.69 -24.05 24.67
CA ASP A 523 -3.22 -24.16 24.73
C ASP A 523 -2.60 -22.99 25.52
N TYR A 524 -1.27 -23.01 25.67
CA TYR A 524 -0.50 -21.82 25.99
C TYR A 524 -0.34 -20.91 24.77
N TYR A 525 -0.68 -19.64 24.96
CA TYR A 525 -0.44 -18.58 23.98
C TYR A 525 0.30 -17.42 24.62
N THR A 526 1.08 -16.76 23.79
CA THR A 526 1.60 -15.43 24.04
C THR A 526 1.12 -14.51 22.93
N PHE A 527 0.29 -13.55 23.30
CA PHE A 527 -0.22 -12.51 22.40
C PHE A 527 0.52 -11.22 22.67
N THR A 528 0.95 -10.56 21.61
CA THR A 528 1.73 -9.31 21.69
C THR A 528 1.24 -8.34 20.65
N ASN A 529 0.84 -7.15 21.07
CA ASN A 529 0.53 -6.04 20.18
C ASN A 529 1.77 -5.14 20.04
N PHE A 530 2.12 -4.80 18.79
CA PHE A 530 3.31 -4.02 18.43
C PHE A 530 2.98 -2.66 17.82
N TRP A 531 3.81 -1.67 18.14
CA TRP A 531 3.87 -0.36 17.52
C TRP A 531 5.32 0.04 17.30
N HIS A 532 5.62 0.70 16.19
CA HIS A 532 7.00 1.02 15.83
C HIS A 532 7.21 2.52 15.67
N THR A 533 8.40 2.98 16.07
CA THR A 533 8.79 4.39 15.99
C THR A 533 10.29 4.55 15.83
N ARG A 534 10.73 5.72 15.36
CA ARG A 534 12.14 6.12 15.38
C ARG A 534 12.60 6.65 16.73
N LYS A 535 11.76 7.41 17.42
CA LYS A 535 12.11 8.08 18.68
C LYS A 535 11.01 7.93 19.71
N ILE A 536 11.42 7.82 20.98
CA ILE A 536 10.57 7.95 22.17
C ILE A 536 11.03 9.21 22.91
N HIS A 537 10.13 10.16 23.08
CA HIS A 537 10.38 11.42 23.79
C HIS A 537 10.00 11.34 25.26
N GLU A 538 8.94 10.58 25.55
CA GLU A 538 8.43 10.38 26.90
C GLU A 538 7.87 8.97 27.02
N LYS A 539 8.09 8.37 28.18
CA LYS A 539 7.58 7.04 28.55
C LYS A 539 6.95 7.14 29.93
N GLY A 540 5.66 6.84 30.00
CA GLY A 540 4.95 6.61 31.25
C GLY A 540 4.76 5.13 31.53
N GLU A 541 3.95 4.82 32.54
CA GLU A 541 3.63 3.42 32.90
C GLU A 541 2.90 2.69 31.77
N ASN A 542 1.91 3.36 31.16
CA ASN A 542 1.03 2.77 30.14
C ASN A 542 0.92 3.64 28.87
N PHE A 543 1.90 4.51 28.62
CA PHE A 543 1.91 5.32 27.41
C PHE A 543 3.32 5.67 26.93
N PHE A 544 3.41 6.02 25.65
CA PHE A 544 4.61 6.52 24.98
C PHE A 544 4.28 7.75 24.16
N VAL A 545 5.20 8.71 24.07
CA VAL A 545 5.15 9.83 23.14
C VAL A 545 6.27 9.66 22.13
N THR A 546 5.94 9.54 20.86
CA THR A 546 6.85 9.06 19.82
C THR A 546 6.86 9.96 18.59
N SER A 547 7.85 9.81 17.72
CA SER A 547 7.91 10.50 16.42
C SER A 547 8.70 9.71 15.41
N ILE A 548 8.37 9.91 14.13
CA ILE A 548 9.17 9.46 12.99
C ILE A 548 9.72 10.71 12.28
N ASP A 549 11.01 10.97 12.47
CA ASP A 549 11.72 12.11 11.88
C ASP A 549 12.47 11.74 10.58
N SER A 550 12.55 10.46 10.26
CA SER A 550 13.10 9.96 9.01
C SER A 550 12.52 8.59 8.62
N ILE A 551 12.49 8.32 7.32
CA ILE A 551 12.34 6.96 6.79
C ILE A 551 13.44 6.72 5.75
N GLY A 552 14.32 5.77 6.04
CA GLY A 552 15.55 5.54 5.30
C GLY A 552 16.39 6.82 5.23
N GLY A 553 16.81 7.21 4.03
CA GLY A 553 17.58 8.44 3.80
C GLY A 553 16.76 9.75 3.78
N ASN A 554 15.44 9.70 3.95
CA ASN A 554 14.58 10.88 3.81
C ASN A 554 14.24 11.46 5.19
N ALA A 555 14.55 12.74 5.40
CA ALA A 555 14.06 13.49 6.55
C ALA A 555 12.56 13.81 6.40
N LEU A 556 11.83 13.78 7.50
CA LEU A 556 10.39 14.02 7.54
C LEU A 556 10.03 15.15 8.52
N PRO A 557 8.93 15.90 8.28
CA PRO A 557 8.42 16.87 9.24
C PRO A 557 8.01 16.21 10.55
N ALA A 558 8.36 16.84 11.67
CA ALA A 558 8.06 16.38 13.03
C ALA A 558 7.15 17.37 13.79
N ASP A 559 6.21 17.99 13.07
CA ASP A 559 5.23 18.95 13.59
C ASP A 559 4.28 18.32 14.60
N GLN A 560 3.94 17.04 14.41
CA GLN A 560 3.19 16.23 15.36
C GLN A 560 3.99 15.05 15.90
N ARG A 561 3.60 14.63 17.10
CA ARG A 561 4.02 13.40 17.77
C ARG A 561 2.83 12.46 17.91
N LEU A 562 3.11 11.19 18.12
CA LEU A 562 2.09 10.20 18.43
C LEU A 562 2.14 9.85 19.92
N MET A 563 1.04 10.05 20.64
CA MET A 563 0.87 9.44 21.95
C MET A 563 0.19 8.08 21.76
N ILE A 564 0.86 7.02 22.20
CA ILE A 564 0.37 5.65 22.20
C ILE A 564 -0.01 5.32 23.64
N GLN A 565 -1.29 5.16 23.94
CA GLN A 565 -1.78 4.89 25.29
C GLN A 565 -2.46 3.51 25.34
N PHE A 566 -1.97 2.63 26.21
CA PHE A 566 -2.60 1.36 26.52
C PHE A 566 -3.66 1.56 27.60
N LEU A 567 -4.93 1.34 27.25
CA LEU A 567 -6.06 1.54 28.15
C LEU A 567 -6.36 0.28 28.99
N GLU A 568 -6.19 -0.91 28.42
CA GLU A 568 -6.33 -2.17 29.16
C GLU A 568 -4.96 -2.68 29.59
N THR A 569 -4.74 -2.80 30.90
CA THR A 569 -3.41 -3.08 31.48
C THR A 569 -3.40 -4.31 32.39
N ARG A 570 -4.56 -4.95 32.63
CA ARG A 570 -4.68 -6.05 33.57
C ARG A 570 -3.82 -7.23 33.14
N ALA A 571 -2.90 -7.64 34.01
CA ALA A 571 -1.96 -8.75 33.83
C ALA A 571 -0.94 -8.58 32.69
N LYS A 572 -0.96 -7.46 31.95
CA LYS A 572 -0.12 -7.24 30.78
C LYS A 572 1.23 -6.64 31.15
N THR A 573 2.24 -6.95 30.35
CA THR A 573 3.54 -6.29 30.43
C THR A 573 3.72 -5.36 29.25
N VAL A 574 4.21 -4.14 29.51
CA VAL A 574 4.54 -3.14 28.49
C VAL A 574 6.06 -2.99 28.44
N GLY A 575 6.62 -2.87 27.24
CA GLY A 575 8.06 -2.73 27.09
C GLY A 575 8.48 -2.22 25.71
N THR A 576 9.79 -2.19 25.51
CA THR A 576 10.43 -1.78 24.27
C THR A 576 11.64 -2.65 23.97
N TYR A 577 12.03 -2.74 22.71
CA TYR A 577 13.35 -3.20 22.29
C TYR A 577 13.78 -2.50 20.99
N ASP A 578 15.09 -2.44 20.75
CA ASP A 578 15.64 -1.89 19.52
C ASP A 578 15.50 -2.91 18.38
N GLU A 579 15.10 -2.41 17.21
CA GLU A 579 14.95 -3.20 15.99
C GLU A 579 15.48 -2.40 14.79
N THR A 580 15.66 -3.07 13.66
CA THR A 580 15.95 -2.39 12.39
C THR A 580 14.70 -2.55 11.52
N ARG A 581 14.27 -1.46 10.89
CA ARG A 581 13.18 -1.39 9.90
C ARG A 581 13.57 -0.33 8.87
N HIS A 582 13.17 -0.46 7.61
CA HIS A 582 13.55 0.50 6.55
C HIS A 582 15.04 0.86 6.49
N TYR A 583 15.94 -0.10 6.78
CA TYR A 583 17.40 0.11 6.81
C TYR A 583 17.84 1.20 7.80
N GLN A 584 17.04 1.48 8.83
CA GLN A 584 17.33 2.40 9.91
C GLN A 584 17.04 1.75 11.26
N ASP A 585 17.71 2.22 12.30
CA ASP A 585 17.40 1.79 13.67
C ASP A 585 16.02 2.32 14.05
N GLU A 586 15.20 1.50 14.69
CA GLU A 586 13.87 1.84 15.19
C GLU A 586 13.62 1.16 16.54
N ILE A 587 12.50 1.48 17.16
CA ILE A 587 12.10 0.96 18.46
C ILE A 587 10.74 0.31 18.31
N ALA A 588 10.67 -0.99 18.64
CA ALA A 588 9.43 -1.69 18.82
C ALA A 588 8.90 -1.43 20.24
N ILE A 589 7.71 -0.86 20.34
CA ILE A 589 6.91 -0.72 21.56
C ILE A 589 5.90 -1.86 21.58
N TYR A 590 5.73 -2.50 22.72
CA TYR A 590 4.81 -3.62 22.83
C TYR A 590 4.00 -3.64 24.11
N GLN A 591 2.85 -4.31 24.02
CA GLN A 591 2.10 -4.84 25.16
C GLN A 591 1.88 -6.34 24.96
N THR A 592 2.18 -7.16 25.97
CA THR A 592 2.18 -8.63 25.85
C THR A 592 1.47 -9.32 27.02
N GLN A 593 0.86 -10.47 26.72
CA GLN A 593 0.26 -11.40 27.68
C GLN A 593 0.58 -12.84 27.31
N SER A 594 1.19 -13.58 28.24
CA SER A 594 1.32 -15.04 28.16
C SER A 594 0.35 -15.69 29.14
N SER A 595 -0.46 -16.66 28.67
CA SER A 595 -1.35 -17.42 29.54
C SER A 595 -1.68 -18.80 28.95
N HIS A 596 -2.29 -19.65 29.75
CA HIS A 596 -2.99 -20.84 29.27
C HIS A 596 -4.45 -20.49 29.03
N TYR A 597 -4.89 -20.55 27.78
CA TYR A 597 -6.24 -20.20 27.36
C TYR A 597 -7.03 -21.46 27.03
N ARG A 598 -8.33 -21.43 27.31
CA ARG A 598 -9.30 -22.42 26.86
C ARG A 598 -9.93 -21.97 25.55
N ALA A 599 -10.39 -22.92 24.74
CA ALA A 599 -11.22 -22.60 23.58
C ALA A 599 -12.46 -21.81 24.03
N GLY A 600 -12.71 -20.67 23.36
CA GLY A 600 -13.75 -19.69 23.69
C GLY A 600 -13.29 -18.57 24.64
N ASP A 601 -12.08 -18.64 25.21
CA ASP A 601 -11.52 -17.53 25.98
C ASP A 601 -11.20 -16.35 25.04
N TYR A 602 -11.31 -15.15 25.58
CA TYR A 602 -10.98 -13.90 24.89
C TYR A 602 -9.81 -13.20 25.57
N GLU A 603 -8.85 -12.74 24.77
CA GLU A 603 -7.80 -11.81 25.19
C GLU A 603 -7.96 -10.49 24.45
N VAL A 604 -7.83 -9.35 25.14
CA VAL A 604 -8.14 -8.03 24.58
C VAL A 604 -7.02 -7.03 24.86
N PHE A 605 -6.66 -6.28 23.82
CA PHE A 605 -5.77 -5.12 23.90
C PHE A 605 -6.54 -3.89 23.44
N VAL A 606 -6.40 -2.78 24.16
CA VAL A 606 -7.07 -1.52 23.81
C VAL A 606 -6.02 -0.41 23.81
N THR A 607 -5.77 0.15 22.63
CA THR A 607 -4.78 1.21 22.42
C THR A 607 -5.44 2.45 21.85
N ALA A 608 -5.16 3.62 22.43
CA ALA A 608 -5.48 4.90 21.83
C ALA A 608 -4.24 5.47 21.12
N LEU A 609 -4.41 5.84 19.86
CA LEU A 609 -3.42 6.52 19.03
C LEU A 609 -3.84 7.99 18.89
N ILE A 610 -3.10 8.87 19.54
CA ILE A 610 -3.46 10.28 19.72
C ILE A 610 -2.36 11.16 19.09
N PRO A 611 -2.57 11.69 17.87
CA PRO A 611 -1.75 12.77 17.33
C PRO A 611 -1.76 13.95 18.29
N ALA A 612 -0.60 14.56 18.52
CA ALA A 612 -0.48 15.73 19.39
C ALA A 612 0.57 16.69 18.83
N GLY A 613 0.41 17.98 19.14
CA GLY A 613 1.37 18.99 18.74
C GLY A 613 2.73 18.76 19.40
N ASN A 614 3.81 19.16 18.73
CA ASN A 614 5.15 19.12 19.34
C ASN A 614 5.18 19.97 20.63
N GLY A 615 5.53 19.33 21.75
CA GLY A 615 5.57 19.96 23.08
C GLY A 615 4.23 20.03 23.82
N GLU A 616 3.14 19.52 23.25
CA GLU A 616 1.86 19.36 23.95
C GLU A 616 2.01 18.36 25.11
N SER A 617 1.56 18.73 26.31
CA SER A 617 1.66 17.85 27.47
C SER A 617 0.73 16.64 27.34
N PRO A 618 1.23 15.40 27.52
CA PRO A 618 0.39 14.20 27.47
C PRO A 618 -0.67 14.15 28.55
N SER A 619 -0.39 14.72 29.73
CA SER A 619 -1.20 14.56 30.94
C SER A 619 -2.68 14.92 30.75
N ALA A 620 -2.98 15.99 30.02
CA ALA A 620 -4.36 16.42 29.76
C ALA A 620 -5.10 15.53 28.76
N ARG A 621 -4.40 14.95 27.77
CA ARG A 621 -4.98 14.09 26.73
C ARG A 621 -5.22 12.67 27.25
N LEU A 622 -4.28 12.13 28.03
CA LEU A 622 -4.31 10.76 28.56
C LEU A 622 -5.45 10.53 29.57
N GLN A 623 -5.85 11.57 30.32
CA GLN A 623 -6.94 11.46 31.31
C GLN A 623 -8.34 11.46 30.68
N ASN A 624 -8.44 11.77 29.38
CA ASN A 624 -9.73 11.87 28.71
C ASN A 624 -10.31 10.52 28.31
N LEU A 625 -9.51 9.46 28.30
CA LEU A 625 -9.92 8.12 27.86
C LEU A 625 -9.84 7.16 29.04
N ARG A 626 -10.94 6.47 29.34
CA ARG A 626 -10.95 5.42 30.37
C ARG A 626 -11.83 4.26 29.99
N LEU A 627 -11.40 3.05 30.36
CA LEU A 627 -12.28 1.88 30.28
C LEU A 627 -13.41 1.99 31.29
N ILE A 628 -14.58 1.54 30.87
CA ILE A 628 -15.76 1.40 31.71
C ILE A 628 -15.76 -0.04 32.25
N PRO A 629 -15.66 -0.25 33.58
CA PRO A 629 -15.81 -1.57 34.17
C PRO A 629 -17.20 -2.11 33.85
N MET A 630 -17.27 -3.32 33.29
CA MET A 630 -18.53 -3.89 32.83
C MET A 630 -18.59 -5.42 33.02
N PRO A 631 -19.77 -6.00 33.34
CA PRO A 631 -19.90 -7.44 33.57
C PRO A 631 -19.61 -8.31 32.34
N ALA A 632 -19.79 -7.76 31.14
CA ALA A 632 -19.60 -8.50 29.89
C ALA A 632 -18.13 -8.58 29.45
N PHE A 633 -17.20 -7.91 30.13
CA PHE A 633 -15.77 -8.02 29.85
C PHE A 633 -15.29 -9.49 30.01
N PRO A 634 -14.44 -10.03 29.12
CA PRO A 634 -13.81 -9.39 27.95
C PRO A 634 -14.62 -9.48 26.65
N ARG A 635 -15.86 -10.01 26.67
CA ARG A 635 -16.70 -10.18 25.47
C ARG A 635 -17.31 -8.87 24.94
N ALA A 636 -17.16 -7.78 25.68
CA ALA A 636 -17.48 -6.42 25.26
C ALA A 636 -16.55 -5.43 25.97
N ILE A 637 -16.36 -4.25 25.35
CA ILE A 637 -15.54 -3.16 25.86
C ILE A 637 -16.33 -1.86 25.82
N GLY A 638 -16.32 -1.13 26.95
CA GLY A 638 -16.84 0.23 27.05
C GLY A 638 -15.69 1.20 27.32
N ILE A 639 -15.72 2.34 26.65
CA ILE A 639 -14.73 3.41 26.81
C ILE A 639 -15.48 4.73 26.99
N GLU A 640 -15.16 5.44 28.06
CA GLU A 640 -15.61 6.81 28.24
C GLU A 640 -14.54 7.78 27.71
N ILE A 641 -14.99 8.77 26.95
CA ILE A 641 -14.19 9.78 26.29
C ILE A 641 -14.66 11.15 26.78
N LYS A 642 -13.81 11.90 27.47
CA LYS A 642 -14.10 13.26 27.94
C LYS A 642 -13.59 14.29 26.95
N ASN A 643 -14.44 15.26 26.61
CA ASN A 643 -14.07 16.37 25.74
C ASN A 643 -14.63 17.68 26.30
N GLY A 644 -13.88 18.30 27.22
CA GLY A 644 -14.36 19.47 27.95
C GLY A 644 -15.58 19.12 28.81
N LYS A 645 -16.75 19.67 28.46
CA LYS A 645 -18.03 19.39 29.14
C LYS A 645 -18.81 18.22 28.52
N GLU A 646 -18.39 17.77 27.35
CA GLU A 646 -19.01 16.62 26.68
C GLU A 646 -18.40 15.32 27.19
N VAL A 647 -19.24 14.30 27.29
CA VAL A 647 -18.81 12.93 27.61
C VAL A 647 -19.37 12.01 26.55
N SER A 648 -18.48 11.32 25.83
CA SER A 648 -18.86 10.27 24.88
C SER A 648 -18.61 8.88 25.46
N VAL A 649 -19.42 7.92 25.03
CA VAL A 649 -19.30 6.49 25.34
C VAL A 649 -19.14 5.73 24.04
N LEU A 650 -18.07 4.95 23.94
CA LEU A 650 -17.84 3.96 22.90
C LEU A 650 -18.09 2.57 23.50
N GLY A 651 -19.11 1.87 23.01
CA GLY A 651 -19.41 0.49 23.34
C GLY A 651 -19.14 -0.42 22.14
N VAL A 652 -18.32 -1.45 22.34
CA VAL A 652 -18.00 -2.44 21.29
C VAL A 652 -18.27 -3.84 21.82
N LYS A 653 -19.08 -4.60 21.11
CA LYS A 653 -19.33 -6.01 21.40
C LYS A 653 -18.29 -6.86 20.66
N LEU A 654 -17.44 -7.55 21.40
CA LEU A 654 -16.33 -8.33 20.85
C LEU A 654 -16.79 -9.75 20.48
N ASP A 655 -17.62 -10.38 21.31
CA ASP A 655 -18.30 -11.62 20.96
C ASP A 655 -19.58 -11.33 20.15
N LEU A 656 -19.51 -11.45 18.82
CA LEU A 656 -20.68 -11.24 17.95
C LEU A 656 -21.78 -12.29 18.11
N ASN A 657 -21.48 -13.43 18.76
CA ASN A 657 -22.48 -14.42 19.10
C ASN A 657 -23.17 -14.10 20.44
N LEU A 658 -22.73 -13.05 21.16
CA LEU A 658 -23.38 -12.60 22.38
C LEU A 658 -24.78 -12.04 22.06
N GLY A 659 -25.78 -12.87 22.32
CA GLY A 659 -27.19 -12.64 22.03
C GLY A 659 -27.80 -13.65 21.08
N VAL A 660 -26.98 -14.45 20.38
CA VAL A 660 -27.45 -15.56 19.54
C VAL A 660 -27.87 -16.72 20.44
N VAL A 661 -29.11 -17.17 20.30
CA VAL A 661 -29.67 -18.24 21.12
C VAL A 661 -29.42 -19.63 20.51
N ARG A 662 -29.44 -20.66 21.36
CA ARG A 662 -29.13 -22.04 20.94
C ARG A 662 -30.17 -22.55 19.95
N GLU A 663 -31.44 -22.27 20.22
CA GLU A 663 -32.59 -22.65 19.41
C GLU A 663 -32.40 -22.14 17.97
N ASN A 664 -32.66 -23.01 16.99
CA ASN A 664 -32.54 -22.64 15.58
C ASN A 664 -33.81 -21.92 15.10
N ILE A 665 -34.02 -20.72 15.62
CA ILE A 665 -35.24 -19.91 15.43
C ILE A 665 -34.89 -18.64 14.66
N ARG A 666 -35.88 -17.95 14.08
CA ARG A 666 -35.67 -16.65 13.42
C ARG A 666 -36.49 -15.55 14.07
N PRO A 667 -35.87 -14.40 14.38
CA PRO A 667 -34.42 -14.16 14.43
C PRO A 667 -33.74 -15.07 15.46
N ARG A 668 -32.48 -15.44 15.23
CA ARG A 668 -31.74 -16.35 16.13
C ARG A 668 -31.12 -15.61 17.31
N TYR A 669 -31.62 -14.43 17.65
CA TYR A 669 -31.09 -13.59 18.71
C TYR A 669 -32.24 -12.93 19.48
N THR A 670 -31.98 -12.55 20.72
CA THR A 670 -32.93 -11.81 21.56
C THR A 670 -32.24 -10.63 22.25
N TRP A 671 -33.04 -9.63 22.63
CA TRP A 671 -32.59 -8.49 23.43
C TRP A 671 -32.02 -8.96 24.77
N GLU A 672 -32.73 -9.85 25.47
CA GLU A 672 -32.38 -10.29 26.82
C GLU A 672 -31.03 -11.02 26.85
N ALA A 673 -30.74 -11.82 25.83
CA ALA A 673 -29.47 -12.52 25.70
C ALA A 673 -28.33 -11.61 25.21
N GLY A 674 -28.67 -10.59 24.42
CA GLY A 674 -27.69 -9.75 23.71
C GLY A 674 -27.36 -8.43 24.38
N ARG A 675 -28.17 -7.92 25.31
CA ARG A 675 -27.98 -6.60 25.92
C ARG A 675 -26.71 -6.55 26.78
N VAL A 676 -26.02 -5.42 26.69
CA VAL A 676 -24.80 -5.11 27.41
C VAL A 676 -24.88 -3.68 27.95
N PRO A 677 -24.58 -3.46 29.25
CA PRO A 677 -24.50 -2.12 29.82
C PRO A 677 -23.12 -1.48 29.55
N TYR A 678 -23.13 -0.24 29.08
CA TYR A 678 -21.96 0.64 28.87
C TYR A 678 -22.14 1.92 29.70
N GLY A 679 -21.90 1.82 31.01
CA GLY A 679 -22.19 2.91 31.95
C GLY A 679 -23.69 3.18 32.05
N ASP A 680 -24.12 4.39 31.69
CA ASP A 680 -25.53 4.80 31.69
C ASP A 680 -26.32 4.29 30.47
N PHE A 681 -25.64 3.70 29.48
CA PHE A 681 -26.25 3.11 28.30
C PHE A 681 -26.45 1.60 28.45
N GLU A 682 -27.51 1.04 27.86
CA GLU A 682 -27.71 -0.40 27.68
C GLU A 682 -28.12 -0.66 26.23
N THR A 683 -27.45 -1.59 25.54
CA THR A 683 -27.75 -1.93 24.14
C THR A 683 -27.32 -3.35 23.79
N ASP A 684 -27.93 -3.96 22.77
CA ASP A 684 -27.51 -5.21 22.16
C ASP A 684 -26.71 -5.00 20.86
N ALA A 685 -26.43 -3.74 20.53
CA ALA A 685 -25.67 -3.33 19.36
C ALA A 685 -24.30 -4.02 19.30
N HIS A 686 -23.77 -4.18 18.09
CA HIS A 686 -22.38 -4.59 17.91
C HIS A 686 -21.42 -3.42 18.17
N PHE A 687 -21.87 -2.21 17.88
CA PHE A 687 -21.16 -0.96 18.10
C PHE A 687 -22.13 0.11 18.57
N LEU A 688 -21.70 0.93 19.52
CA LEU A 688 -22.39 2.13 20.00
C LEU A 688 -21.35 3.25 20.14
N PHE A 689 -21.64 4.41 19.60
CA PHE A 689 -20.97 5.65 19.97
C PHE A 689 -22.04 6.67 20.37
N ALA A 690 -21.93 7.29 21.54
CA ALA A 690 -22.89 8.28 21.99
C ALA A 690 -22.19 9.44 22.67
N THR A 691 -22.53 10.68 22.32
CA THR A 691 -22.03 11.91 22.93
C THR A 691 -23.14 12.58 23.74
N ILE A 692 -22.86 12.85 25.02
CA ILE A 692 -23.75 13.60 25.91
C ILE A 692 -23.22 15.04 26.00
N SER A 693 -24.05 16.02 25.63
CA SER A 693 -23.74 17.44 25.70
C SER A 693 -24.88 18.20 26.35
N GLY A 694 -24.74 18.54 27.63
CA GLY A 694 -25.80 19.18 28.41
C GLY A 694 -27.07 18.32 28.47
N ASN A 695 -28.13 18.80 27.82
CA ASN A 695 -29.43 18.12 27.75
C ASN A 695 -29.67 17.40 26.41
N GLU A 696 -28.63 17.13 25.63
CA GLU A 696 -28.73 16.42 24.36
C GLU A 696 -27.85 15.16 24.35
N ILE A 697 -28.35 14.10 23.73
CA ILE A 697 -27.61 12.89 23.42
C ILE A 697 -27.61 12.69 21.91
N SER A 698 -26.43 12.79 21.30
CA SER A 698 -26.17 12.28 19.95
C SER A 698 -25.72 10.83 20.08
N TYR A 699 -26.24 9.93 19.24
CA TYR A 699 -25.73 8.56 19.22
C TYR A 699 -25.81 7.91 17.84
N SER A 700 -24.93 6.94 17.64
CA SER A 700 -24.85 6.07 16.48
C SER A 700 -24.69 4.63 16.97
N ALA A 701 -25.42 3.68 16.40
CA ALA A 701 -25.33 2.27 16.76
C ALA A 701 -25.42 1.37 15.53
N SER A 702 -24.76 0.21 15.54
CA SER A 702 -24.80 -0.78 14.46
C SER A 702 -25.26 -2.15 14.93
N GLU A 703 -25.96 -2.88 14.04
CA GLU A 703 -26.54 -4.19 14.32
C GLU A 703 -27.32 -4.20 15.64
N VAL A 704 -28.33 -3.34 15.73
CA VAL A 704 -28.96 -2.94 17.01
C VAL A 704 -30.47 -3.21 17.03
N LEU A 705 -30.99 -3.70 18.15
CA LEU A 705 -32.42 -3.74 18.44
C LEU A 705 -32.84 -2.55 19.29
N LYS A 706 -32.12 -2.26 20.37
CA LYS A 706 -32.48 -1.17 21.29
C LYS A 706 -31.25 -0.41 21.79
N VAL A 707 -31.44 0.89 22.01
CA VAL A 707 -30.49 1.74 22.74
C VAL A 707 -31.25 2.39 23.89
N ILE A 708 -30.82 2.14 25.11
CA ILE A 708 -31.43 2.68 26.33
C ILE A 708 -30.41 3.58 27.01
N TYR A 709 -30.85 4.76 27.46
CA TYR A 709 -30.07 5.64 28.32
C TYR A 709 -30.83 5.91 29.62
N LYS A 710 -30.24 5.58 30.77
CA LYS A 710 -30.86 5.74 32.11
C LYS A 710 -32.30 5.21 32.19
N GLY A 711 -32.53 4.04 31.58
CA GLY A 711 -33.84 3.38 31.55
C GLY A 711 -34.84 3.94 30.54
N LYS A 712 -34.49 5.01 29.79
CA LYS A 712 -35.32 5.54 28.69
C LYS A 712 -34.83 4.97 27.36
N ALA A 713 -35.72 4.36 26.58
CA ALA A 713 -35.42 3.98 25.20
C ALA A 713 -35.17 5.22 24.34
N LEU A 714 -34.01 5.25 23.68
CA LEU A 714 -33.68 6.20 22.61
C LEU A 714 -34.02 5.59 21.24
N LEU A 715 -33.81 4.28 21.10
CA LEU A 715 -34.16 3.48 19.93
C LEU A 715 -34.75 2.15 20.39
N GLU A 716 -35.78 1.67 19.69
CA GLU A 716 -36.32 0.32 19.86
C GLU A 716 -36.90 -0.18 18.53
N ALA A 717 -36.41 -1.33 18.06
CA ALA A 717 -36.93 -2.00 16.88
C ALA A 717 -38.38 -2.43 17.10
N LEU A 718 -39.17 -2.38 16.04
CA LEU A 718 -40.58 -2.80 16.04
C LEU A 718 -40.71 -4.31 15.80
N PRO A 719 -41.77 -4.95 16.33
CA PRO A 719 -41.99 -6.37 16.13
C PRO A 719 -42.32 -6.68 14.66
N ASN A 720 -41.88 -7.84 14.19
CA ASN A 720 -42.17 -8.39 12.87
C ASN A 720 -42.52 -9.88 12.97
N THR A 721 -43.37 -10.36 12.06
CA THR A 721 -43.68 -11.80 11.96
C THR A 721 -42.64 -12.47 11.07
N HIS A 722 -41.97 -13.50 11.60
CA HIS A 722 -40.95 -14.28 10.93
C HIS A 722 -41.50 -15.64 10.53
N GLY A 723 -41.99 -15.76 9.29
CA GLY A 723 -42.62 -16.99 8.80
C GLY A 723 -41.65 -18.06 8.27
N LEU A 724 -40.39 -17.71 7.98
CA LEU A 724 -39.38 -18.68 7.53
C LEU A 724 -38.66 -19.33 8.73
N GLN A 725 -39.39 -20.12 9.52
CA GLN A 725 -38.82 -20.92 10.61
C GLN A 725 -38.31 -22.28 10.10
N LEU A 726 -37.44 -22.90 10.88
CA LEU A 726 -36.92 -24.23 10.59
C LEU A 726 -38.05 -25.28 10.55
N ASP A 727 -37.97 -26.21 9.61
CA ASP A 727 -38.83 -27.41 9.52
C ASP A 727 -40.35 -27.14 9.53
N GLY A 728 -40.77 -25.98 9.00
CA GLY A 728 -42.19 -25.61 8.95
C GLY A 728 -42.80 -25.27 10.31
N ALA A 729 -41.97 -24.96 11.31
CA ALA A 729 -42.45 -24.47 12.60
C ALA A 729 -43.31 -23.20 12.43
N PRO A 730 -44.29 -22.96 13.33
CA PRO A 730 -45.17 -21.79 13.23
C PRO A 730 -44.41 -20.47 13.23
N ASP A 731 -44.98 -19.48 12.55
CA ASP A 731 -44.52 -18.10 12.56
C ASP A 731 -44.21 -17.59 13.99
N ARG A 732 -43.15 -16.79 14.11
CA ARG A 732 -42.76 -16.17 15.38
C ARG A 732 -42.73 -14.67 15.25
N VAL A 733 -43.22 -13.98 16.27
CA VAL A 733 -43.00 -12.54 16.41
C VAL A 733 -41.61 -12.31 17.00
N GLY A 734 -40.79 -11.52 16.34
CA GLY A 734 -39.44 -11.17 16.75
C GLY A 734 -39.07 -9.76 16.33
N PHE A 735 -37.82 -9.37 16.53
CA PHE A 735 -37.31 -8.04 16.21
C PHE A 735 -36.08 -8.16 15.32
N VAL A 736 -36.01 -7.37 14.25
CA VAL A 736 -34.86 -7.39 13.33
C VAL A 736 -33.88 -6.31 13.74
N LYS A 737 -32.59 -6.69 13.91
CA LYS A 737 -31.50 -5.75 14.12
C LYS A 737 -31.42 -4.77 12.95
N TRP A 738 -31.34 -3.49 13.25
CA TRP A 738 -31.09 -2.46 12.25
C TRP A 738 -29.59 -2.42 11.95
N ARG A 739 -29.26 -2.36 10.67
CA ARG A 739 -27.86 -2.40 10.19
C ARG A 739 -27.02 -1.30 10.84
N TYR A 740 -27.54 -0.07 10.84
CA TYR A 740 -27.08 1.03 11.69
C TYR A 740 -28.19 2.08 11.86
N TRP A 741 -28.03 2.96 12.85
CA TRP A 741 -28.91 4.10 13.12
C TRP A 741 -28.13 5.25 13.75
N GLU A 742 -28.50 6.49 13.44
CA GLU A 742 -27.95 7.71 14.06
C GLU A 742 -29.06 8.69 14.41
N ASP A 743 -29.01 9.29 15.60
CA ASP A 743 -30.02 10.25 16.04
C ASP A 743 -29.48 11.23 17.11
N SER A 744 -30.23 12.31 17.35
CA SER A 744 -30.02 13.29 18.40
C SER A 744 -31.30 13.46 19.21
N VAL A 745 -31.25 13.21 20.52
CA VAL A 745 -32.42 13.25 21.40
C VAL A 745 -32.18 14.20 22.56
N SER A 746 -33.14 15.10 22.82
CA SER A 746 -33.13 15.92 24.03
C SER A 746 -33.55 15.10 25.27
N ILE A 747 -32.75 15.16 26.32
CA ILE A 747 -33.05 14.64 27.65
C ILE A 747 -33.61 15.77 28.53
N LYS A 748 -34.76 15.55 29.16
CA LYS A 748 -35.29 16.49 30.16
C LYS A 748 -34.39 16.40 31.40
N SER A 749 -33.87 17.53 31.87
CA SER A 749 -33.25 17.61 33.20
C SER A 749 -34.30 17.16 34.22
N ARG A 750 -33.95 16.19 35.07
CA ARG A 750 -34.76 15.91 36.26
C ARG A 750 -34.68 17.07 37.23
#